data_AF-A0A8H3ZVB9-F1
#
_entry.id   AF-A0A8H3ZVB9-F1
#
_cell.length_a   1.000
_cell.length_b   1.000
_cell.length_c   1.000
_cell.angle_alpha   90.00
_cell.angle_beta   90.00
_cell.angle_gamma   90.00
#
_symmetry.space_group_name_H-M   'P 1'
#
loop_
_entity.id
_entity.type
_entity.pdbx_description
1 polymer ?
#
loop_
_entity_poly.entity_id
_entity_poly.type
_entity_poly.pdbx_seq_one_letter_code
_entity_poly.pdbx_strand_id
1 'polypeptide(L)'
;MADELSKNFETLQLHAGQEPDPATNSRAVPIYATTSFTFNDSAHGARLFGLKEFGNIYSRIMNPTVDVFEKRIAALEGGVAALATSSGQAAQFIAINALAHAGDNIVSTSLLYGGTYNQFKVFLPRLGIHTKFVDGDRVEDIAAAIDEKTKAVYVESIGNPKYNVPDLEAIAKVAHEKGVPVIVDNTFGAGGYFIRPIEHGADIVVHSATKWIGGHGTTIGGVIVDSGKFKWDNGRFPQMTEPSDGYHGLKFWETFGPITFIIRARVEILRDLGASLNPFAAQQLIIGIETLSLRAERHAQNALALAKWLEASQYVSWVSYPGLESHPYHETAKKYLKRGFGGVLSFGVKGGGSAGSQVVDGFKLISNLANVGDSKTLAIHPWTTTHEQLSDEEKVTSGVSEDLIRISVGTEHIDDIIADFEQSFKNAAAATKDGKVADAAETKKDDAPLAPFNPRPPFHLHLRLQPQKPLPPPPSALRTAVPPLTSSRLFHSPLLPSLYTNDLRKAANNPKNLPLHHRQKPAKMRLQSLLYLPTALAASLTLQIPASPALPNPYTLPPSTRASLSALGASFTAPLSVQNTFVFNNVTAPGSYLVDIHCATHAFAPLRLDVAEDGTLAAWETYRGNDWDNKGEVYASREFENGAKGFEVRVLGGKNYFVERSKFSVFTILKNPMILLGLVSMGIFIGMPYLMDNMDPEMRAEFEERQKSNPMNSLLGGGGGQPGANPMGNFDMAAFLAGSGGEKKSEGSAPAPSSGGGGGSGKKEKGGRR
;
A
#
# COMPACT_ATOMS: atom_id res chain seq x y z
N MET A 1 -0.12 32.27 11.56
CA MET A 1 -0.09 30.79 11.72
C MET A 1 1.17 30.39 12.48
N ALA A 2 1.33 29.17 12.97
CA ALA A 2 2.36 28.81 13.97
C ALA A 2 3.83 29.12 13.62
N ASP A 3 4.15 29.23 12.34
CA ASP A 3 5.42 29.70 11.74
C ASP A 3 5.70 31.20 11.97
N GLU A 4 4.66 32.01 12.17
CA GLU A 4 4.78 33.39 12.66
C GLU A 4 4.99 33.44 14.18
N LEU A 5 4.62 32.39 14.91
CA LEU A 5 4.70 32.30 16.37
C LEU A 5 6.03 31.70 16.87
N SER A 6 6.63 30.77 16.12
CA SER A 6 7.86 30.09 16.51
C SER A 6 8.62 29.53 15.31
N LYS A 7 9.96 29.58 15.36
CA LYS A 7 10.85 28.90 14.40
C LYS A 7 11.39 27.57 14.94
N ASN A 8 10.99 27.16 16.15
CA ASN A 8 11.50 25.97 16.81
C ASN A 8 10.81 24.71 16.28
N PHE A 9 11.61 23.69 15.97
CA PHE A 9 11.16 22.43 15.33
C PHE A 9 10.04 21.76 16.12
N GLU A 10 10.19 21.66 17.44
CA GLU A 10 9.29 20.93 18.34
C GLU A 10 7.91 21.60 18.44
N THR A 11 7.84 22.93 18.22
CA THR A 11 6.57 23.65 18.13
C THR A 11 5.96 23.51 16.73
N LEU A 12 6.78 23.64 15.69
CA LEU A 12 6.34 23.55 14.30
C LEU A 12 5.76 22.17 13.98
N GLN A 13 6.35 21.08 14.49
CA GLN A 13 5.87 19.71 14.25
C GLN A 13 4.44 19.47 14.79
N LEU A 14 3.98 20.30 15.74
CA LEU A 14 2.64 20.19 16.33
C LEU A 14 1.63 21.13 15.68
N HIS A 15 2.07 22.29 15.17
CA HIS A 15 1.16 23.39 14.85
C HIS A 15 1.27 23.92 13.43
N ALA A 16 2.40 23.73 12.73
CA ALA A 16 2.55 24.25 11.38
C ALA A 16 1.52 23.63 10.43
N GLY A 17 0.98 24.47 9.55
CA GLY A 17 -0.03 24.09 8.55
C GLY A 17 -1.44 23.85 9.09
N GLN A 18 -1.68 23.96 10.41
CA GLN A 18 -2.97 23.64 11.02
C GLN A 18 -3.50 24.76 11.91
N GLU A 19 -4.76 25.12 11.67
CA GLU A 19 -5.59 25.88 12.61
C GLU A 19 -6.77 24.99 13.06
N PRO A 20 -7.41 25.26 14.23
CA PRO A 20 -8.66 24.56 14.59
C PRO A 20 -9.69 24.66 13.47
N ASP A 21 -10.40 23.57 13.19
CA ASP A 21 -11.40 23.55 12.12
C ASP A 21 -12.49 24.61 12.40
N PRO A 22 -12.70 25.60 11.51
CA PRO A 22 -13.60 26.71 11.80
C PRO A 22 -15.08 26.32 11.84
N ALA A 23 -15.46 25.18 11.25
CA ALA A 23 -16.85 24.72 11.25
C ALA A 23 -17.24 24.02 12.57
N THR A 24 -16.31 23.32 13.21
CA THR A 24 -16.58 22.44 14.36
C THR A 24 -15.73 22.75 15.59
N ASN A 25 -14.72 23.61 15.46
CA ASN A 25 -13.64 23.84 16.44
C ASN A 25 -12.83 22.58 16.78
N SER A 26 -12.79 21.58 15.89
CA SER A 26 -11.93 20.40 16.08
C SER A 26 -10.47 20.83 16.18
N ARG A 27 -9.81 20.44 17.27
CA ARG A 27 -8.37 20.69 17.46
C ARG A 27 -7.51 19.70 16.70
N ALA A 28 -7.96 18.46 16.53
CA ALA A 28 -7.27 17.49 15.69
C ALA A 28 -7.59 17.75 14.20
N VAL A 29 -6.65 17.41 13.31
CA VAL A 29 -6.86 17.52 11.86
C VAL A 29 -7.98 16.58 11.44
N PRO A 30 -9.07 17.07 10.83
CA PRO A 30 -10.12 16.21 10.29
C PRO A 30 -9.60 15.36 9.12
N ILE A 31 -10.14 14.15 8.99
CA ILE A 31 -9.90 13.30 7.82
C ILE A 31 -10.95 13.63 6.76
N TYR A 32 -10.57 14.35 5.72
CA TYR A 32 -11.42 14.64 4.58
C TYR A 32 -11.39 13.46 3.59
N ALA A 33 -12.06 12.36 3.95
CA ALA A 33 -12.23 11.15 3.14
C ALA A 33 -13.21 11.36 1.98
N THR A 34 -12.92 12.36 1.13
CA THR A 34 -13.71 12.74 -0.04
C THR A 34 -12.86 12.70 -1.30
N THR A 35 -13.49 12.55 -2.44
CA THR A 35 -12.86 12.68 -3.76
C THR A 35 -13.01 14.09 -4.32
N SER A 36 -14.16 14.73 -4.12
CA SER A 36 -14.56 15.96 -4.79
C SER A 36 -15.01 17.03 -3.80
N PHE A 37 -14.97 18.28 -4.24
CA PHE A 37 -15.37 19.46 -3.47
C PHE A 37 -16.39 20.29 -4.27
N THR A 38 -17.41 20.82 -3.60
CA THR A 38 -18.41 21.69 -4.23
C THR A 38 -17.82 23.05 -4.57
N PHE A 39 -18.23 23.63 -5.70
CA PHE A 39 -17.94 25.03 -6.01
C PHE A 39 -19.06 25.94 -5.51
N ASN A 40 -18.71 27.17 -5.13
CA ASN A 40 -19.68 28.21 -4.77
C ASN A 40 -20.61 28.56 -5.95
N ASP A 41 -20.04 28.64 -7.15
CA ASP A 41 -20.72 28.84 -8.42
C ASP A 41 -19.80 28.40 -9.59
N SER A 42 -20.31 28.43 -10.83
CA SER A 42 -19.53 28.06 -12.02
C SER A 42 -18.33 28.97 -12.27
N ALA A 43 -18.39 30.24 -11.87
CA ALA A 43 -17.28 31.18 -12.04
C ALA A 43 -16.14 30.89 -11.06
N HIS A 44 -16.45 30.49 -9.82
CA HIS A 44 -15.47 29.97 -8.87
C HIS A 44 -14.79 28.72 -9.40
N GLY A 45 -15.55 27.74 -9.92
CA GLY A 45 -14.98 26.57 -10.58
C GLY A 45 -14.02 26.94 -11.72
N ALA A 46 -14.42 27.86 -12.61
CA ALA A 46 -13.57 28.32 -13.70
C ALA A 46 -12.27 29.00 -13.23
N ARG A 47 -12.31 29.77 -12.14
CA ARG A 47 -11.10 30.39 -11.56
C ARG A 47 -10.15 29.35 -10.97
N LEU A 48 -10.67 28.33 -10.29
CA LEU A 48 -9.86 27.23 -9.75
C LEU A 48 -9.16 26.45 -10.86
N PHE A 49 -9.88 26.02 -11.90
CA PHE A 49 -9.29 25.30 -13.05
C PHE A 49 -8.30 26.15 -13.85
N GLY A 50 -8.53 27.46 -13.93
CA GLY A 50 -7.62 28.41 -14.57
C GLY A 50 -6.44 28.83 -13.68
N LEU A 51 -6.26 28.24 -12.50
CA LEU A 51 -5.24 28.60 -11.50
C LEU A 51 -5.23 30.10 -11.13
N LYS A 52 -6.38 30.77 -11.23
CA LYS A 52 -6.57 32.18 -10.85
C LYS A 52 -6.92 32.34 -9.37
N GLU A 53 -7.30 31.24 -8.72
CA GLU A 53 -7.66 31.14 -7.32
C GLU A 53 -7.20 29.78 -6.81
N PHE A 54 -6.58 29.74 -5.62
CA PHE A 54 -6.22 28.47 -4.97
C PHE A 54 -7.44 27.90 -4.25
N GLY A 55 -7.64 26.59 -4.36
CA GLY A 55 -8.73 25.92 -3.69
C GLY A 55 -8.83 24.45 -4.05
N ASN A 56 -9.73 23.75 -3.36
CA ASN A 56 -9.93 22.32 -3.57
C ASN A 56 -10.85 22.07 -4.76
N ILE A 57 -10.40 21.21 -5.68
CA ILE A 57 -11.19 20.73 -6.83
C ILE A 57 -11.46 19.23 -6.65
N TYR A 58 -10.38 18.47 -6.53
CA TYR A 58 -10.40 17.01 -6.46
C TYR A 58 -9.19 16.49 -5.66
N SER A 59 -9.40 15.49 -4.81
CA SER A 59 -8.39 14.99 -3.86
C SER A 59 -7.14 14.40 -4.51
N ARG A 60 -7.19 14.03 -5.81
CA ARG A 60 -6.00 13.58 -6.56
C ARG A 60 -4.90 14.65 -6.65
N ILE A 61 -5.27 15.94 -6.59
CA ILE A 61 -4.31 17.05 -6.69
C ILE A 61 -4.18 17.87 -5.41
N MET A 62 -5.24 17.95 -4.59
CA MET A 62 -5.22 18.68 -3.32
C MET A 62 -6.35 18.18 -2.42
N ASN A 63 -6.05 17.94 -1.14
CA ASN A 63 -7.00 17.54 -0.12
C ASN A 63 -6.64 18.25 1.20
N PRO A 64 -7.60 18.78 1.99
CA PRO A 64 -7.27 19.57 3.19
C PRO A 64 -6.45 18.80 4.25
N THR A 65 -6.68 17.50 4.44
CA THR A 65 -5.86 16.70 5.37
C THR A 65 -4.43 16.57 4.86
N VAL A 66 -4.26 16.39 3.55
CA VAL A 66 -2.94 16.28 2.90
C VAL A 66 -2.22 17.63 2.90
N ASP A 67 -2.93 18.73 2.72
CA ASP A 67 -2.39 20.10 2.74
C ASP A 67 -1.78 20.47 4.10
N VAL A 68 -2.39 20.05 5.22
CA VAL A 68 -1.79 20.21 6.55
C VAL A 68 -0.45 19.47 6.63
N PHE A 69 -0.39 18.22 6.16
CA PHE A 69 0.84 17.43 6.14
C PHE A 69 1.93 18.09 5.28
N GLU A 70 1.57 18.56 4.08
CA GLU A 70 2.48 19.26 3.17
C GLU A 70 3.04 20.53 3.81
N LYS A 71 2.18 21.42 4.30
CA LYS A 71 2.59 22.67 4.96
C LYS A 71 3.47 22.42 6.18
N ARG A 72 3.15 21.40 6.97
CA ARG A 72 3.92 21.06 8.16
C ARG A 72 5.33 20.60 7.81
N ILE A 73 5.48 19.71 6.83
CA ILE A 73 6.81 19.27 6.39
C ILE A 73 7.58 20.42 5.75
N ALA A 74 6.95 21.28 4.94
CA ALA A 74 7.61 22.46 4.37
C ALA A 74 8.20 23.36 5.47
N ALA A 75 7.44 23.62 6.53
CA ALA A 75 7.91 24.40 7.66
C ALA A 75 9.07 23.72 8.44
N LEU A 76 9.04 22.39 8.58
CA LEU A 76 10.09 21.63 9.27
C LEU A 76 11.42 21.61 8.50
N GLU A 77 11.37 21.54 7.18
CA GLU A 77 12.55 21.59 6.29
C GLU A 77 13.02 23.03 5.97
N GLY A 78 12.21 24.04 6.29
CA GLY A 78 12.50 25.44 5.94
C GLY A 78 12.28 25.75 4.46
N GLY A 79 11.39 25.02 3.80
CA GLY A 79 10.96 25.26 2.42
C GLY A 79 9.74 26.19 2.34
N VAL A 80 9.40 26.60 1.12
CA VAL A 80 8.27 27.50 0.85
C VAL A 80 6.94 26.73 0.70
N ALA A 81 7.00 25.49 0.23
CA ALA A 81 5.84 24.64 0.01
C ALA A 81 6.25 23.18 -0.20
N ALA A 82 5.29 22.25 -0.08
CA ALA A 82 5.53 20.83 -0.29
C ALA A 82 4.40 20.16 -1.08
N LEU A 83 4.66 18.94 -1.56
CA LEU A 83 3.75 18.09 -2.31
C LEU A 83 3.85 16.65 -1.83
N ALA A 84 2.77 16.11 -1.29
CA ALA A 84 2.70 14.74 -0.82
C ALA A 84 2.36 13.78 -1.96
N THR A 85 2.95 12.59 -1.91
CA THR A 85 2.83 11.55 -2.94
C THR A 85 2.61 10.18 -2.30
N SER A 86 2.19 9.20 -3.10
CA SER A 86 1.85 7.86 -2.63
C SER A 86 3.01 7.08 -2.03
N SER A 87 4.27 7.46 -2.29
CA SER A 87 5.49 6.83 -1.74
C SER A 87 6.72 7.71 -1.95
N GLY A 88 7.82 7.44 -1.23
CA GLY A 88 9.11 8.13 -1.48
C GLY A 88 9.62 7.96 -2.92
N GLN A 89 9.42 6.77 -3.50
CA GLN A 89 9.75 6.50 -4.91
C GLN A 89 8.93 7.36 -5.88
N ALA A 90 7.67 7.66 -5.56
CA ALA A 90 6.84 8.58 -6.32
C ALA A 90 7.31 10.03 -6.14
N ALA A 91 7.74 10.44 -4.94
CA ALA A 91 8.27 11.77 -4.68
C ALA A 91 9.51 12.08 -5.54
N GLN A 92 10.53 11.22 -5.51
CA GLN A 92 11.73 11.41 -6.34
C GLN A 92 11.40 11.35 -7.84
N PHE A 93 10.49 10.46 -8.25
CA PHE A 93 10.11 10.35 -9.66
C PHE A 93 9.43 11.63 -10.14
N ILE A 94 8.44 12.13 -9.40
CA ILE A 94 7.71 13.35 -9.73
C ILE A 94 8.66 14.56 -9.74
N ALA A 95 9.57 14.65 -8.76
CA ALA A 95 10.56 15.73 -8.72
C ALA A 95 11.45 15.74 -9.96
N ILE A 96 11.96 14.58 -10.39
CA ILE A 96 12.81 14.46 -11.58
C ILE A 96 12.01 14.69 -12.85
N ASN A 97 10.82 14.12 -12.98
CA ASN A 97 9.99 14.25 -14.19
C ASN A 97 9.39 15.66 -14.34
N ALA A 98 9.32 16.43 -13.27
CA ALA A 98 9.07 17.87 -13.34
C ALA A 98 10.25 18.65 -13.95
N LEU A 99 11.46 18.10 -14.02
CA LEU A 99 12.65 18.80 -14.49
C LEU A 99 13.20 18.26 -15.82
N ALA A 100 13.18 16.94 -15.98
CA ALA A 100 13.83 16.22 -17.07
C ALA A 100 12.81 15.49 -17.95
N HIS A 101 13.03 15.54 -19.27
CA HIS A 101 12.24 14.84 -20.27
C HIS A 101 13.13 13.90 -21.10
N ALA A 102 12.53 13.20 -22.07
CA ALA A 102 13.28 12.34 -22.98
C ALA A 102 14.41 13.12 -23.69
N GLY A 103 15.63 12.59 -23.62
CA GLY A 103 16.85 13.22 -24.14
C GLY A 103 17.63 14.04 -23.11
N ASP A 104 17.09 14.26 -21.91
CA ASP A 104 17.80 14.92 -20.81
C ASP A 104 18.56 13.91 -19.93
N ASN A 105 19.42 14.44 -19.06
CA ASN A 105 20.10 13.64 -18.04
C ASN A 105 20.04 14.27 -16.64
N ILE A 106 20.33 13.47 -15.62
CA ILE A 106 20.67 13.92 -14.26
C ILE A 106 22.05 13.39 -13.87
N VAL A 107 22.70 14.07 -12.93
CA VAL A 107 23.94 13.59 -12.30
C VAL A 107 23.59 13.10 -10.90
N SER A 108 24.09 11.92 -10.51
CA SER A 108 23.85 11.37 -9.17
C SER A 108 25.08 10.63 -8.67
N THR A 109 25.26 10.57 -7.35
CA THR A 109 26.21 9.62 -6.76
C THR A 109 25.72 8.18 -6.98
N SER A 110 26.63 7.21 -6.88
CA SER A 110 26.31 5.78 -6.78
C SER A 110 25.88 5.34 -5.38
N LEU A 111 26.15 6.16 -4.36
CA LEU A 111 25.91 5.90 -2.94
C LEU A 111 24.45 6.21 -2.55
N LEU A 112 23.53 5.42 -3.11
CA LEU A 112 22.09 5.60 -2.99
C LEU A 112 21.40 4.39 -2.39
N TYR A 113 20.20 4.60 -1.85
CA TYR A 113 19.23 3.54 -1.66
C TYR A 113 19.05 2.71 -2.95
N GLY A 114 19.16 1.38 -2.83
CA GLY A 114 19.10 0.47 -3.97
C GLY A 114 17.84 0.61 -4.84
N GLY A 115 16.69 0.96 -4.25
CA GLY A 115 15.48 1.24 -5.03
C GLY A 115 15.60 2.50 -5.89
N THR A 116 16.24 3.56 -5.37
CA THR A 116 16.56 4.79 -6.11
C THR A 116 17.56 4.51 -7.23
N TYR A 117 18.64 3.79 -6.92
CA TYR A 117 19.62 3.38 -7.92
C TYR A 117 18.96 2.59 -9.07
N ASN A 118 18.10 1.62 -8.76
CA ASN A 118 17.37 0.86 -9.77
C ASN A 118 16.38 1.74 -10.55
N GLN A 119 15.67 2.66 -9.90
CA GLN A 119 14.80 3.60 -10.60
C GLN A 119 15.59 4.42 -11.62
N PHE A 120 16.77 4.91 -11.26
CA PHE A 120 17.62 5.75 -12.11
C PHE A 120 18.33 4.96 -13.22
N LYS A 121 18.79 3.74 -12.94
CA LYS A 121 19.51 2.87 -13.89
C LYS A 121 18.59 2.14 -14.86
N VAL A 122 17.39 1.75 -14.43
CA VAL A 122 16.51 0.83 -15.19
C VAL A 122 15.21 1.49 -15.62
N PHE A 123 14.55 2.25 -14.75
CA PHE A 123 13.22 2.79 -15.04
C PHE A 123 13.28 4.09 -15.84
N LEU A 124 14.07 5.09 -15.39
CA LEU A 124 14.19 6.38 -16.08
C LEU A 124 14.65 6.27 -17.55
N PRO A 125 15.61 5.38 -17.91
CA PRO A 125 16.02 5.24 -19.31
C PRO A 125 14.91 4.76 -20.24
N ARG A 126 13.89 4.05 -19.73
CA ARG A 126 12.70 3.67 -20.52
C ARG A 126 11.84 4.87 -20.89
N LEU A 127 11.98 5.97 -20.15
CA LEU A 127 11.35 7.26 -20.41
C LEU A 127 12.29 8.23 -21.14
N GLY A 128 13.46 7.76 -21.59
CA GLY A 128 14.47 8.56 -22.28
C GLY A 128 15.27 9.50 -21.37
N ILE A 129 15.18 9.37 -20.04
CA ILE A 129 15.96 10.16 -19.08
C ILE A 129 17.12 9.31 -18.59
N HIS A 130 18.35 9.79 -18.76
CA HIS A 130 19.55 9.05 -18.37
C HIS A 130 20.18 9.58 -17.09
N THR A 131 20.74 8.69 -16.28
CA THR A 131 21.50 9.09 -15.08
C THR A 131 22.99 8.89 -15.33
N LYS A 132 23.77 9.94 -15.09
CA LYS A 132 25.24 9.87 -15.04
C LYS A 132 25.65 9.63 -13.60
N PHE A 133 26.04 8.39 -13.30
CA PHE A 133 26.51 8.02 -11.98
C PHE A 133 27.97 8.44 -11.79
N VAL A 134 28.24 9.13 -10.68
CA VAL A 134 29.58 9.42 -10.18
C VAL A 134 29.88 8.47 -9.02
N ASP A 135 31.08 7.90 -8.99
CA ASP A 135 31.51 7.07 -7.87
C ASP A 135 31.92 7.95 -6.68
N GLY A 136 31.35 7.71 -5.51
CA GLY A 136 31.51 8.58 -4.34
C GLY A 136 30.73 9.90 -4.44
N ASP A 137 31.19 10.92 -3.72
CA ASP A 137 30.54 12.23 -3.58
C ASP A 137 31.52 13.41 -3.71
N ARG A 138 32.64 13.18 -4.42
CA ARG A 138 33.62 14.23 -4.72
C ARG A 138 33.00 15.32 -5.59
N VAL A 139 33.17 16.56 -5.15
CA VAL A 139 32.60 17.75 -5.79
C VAL A 139 33.11 17.92 -7.22
N GLU A 140 34.39 17.64 -7.46
CA GLU A 140 34.99 17.77 -8.81
C GLU A 140 34.39 16.78 -9.80
N ASP A 141 34.14 15.55 -9.36
CA ASP A 141 33.62 14.49 -10.21
C ASP A 141 32.14 14.74 -10.56
N ILE A 142 31.35 15.24 -9.60
CA ILE A 142 29.99 15.74 -9.82
C ILE A 142 30.00 16.90 -10.81
N ALA A 143 30.87 17.90 -10.60
CA ALA A 143 30.99 19.05 -11.48
C ALA A 143 31.36 18.63 -12.90
N ALA A 144 32.30 17.69 -13.08
CA ALA A 144 32.73 17.20 -14.39
C ALA A 144 31.62 16.49 -15.17
N ALA A 145 30.67 15.84 -14.49
CA ALA A 145 29.58 15.10 -15.13
C ALA A 145 28.45 15.99 -15.68
N ILE A 146 28.34 17.25 -15.21
CA ILE A 146 27.28 18.19 -15.61
C ILE A 146 27.54 18.76 -17.02
N ASP A 147 26.55 18.62 -17.91
CA ASP A 147 26.52 19.14 -19.30
C ASP A 147 25.31 20.04 -19.59
N GLU A 148 25.10 20.43 -20.85
CA GLU A 148 23.95 21.26 -21.26
C GLU A 148 22.57 20.58 -21.12
N LYS A 149 22.54 19.25 -21.05
CA LYS A 149 21.33 18.43 -20.90
C LYS A 149 21.05 18.01 -19.45
N THR A 150 21.98 18.24 -18.53
CA THR A 150 21.78 17.94 -17.11
C THR A 150 20.68 18.83 -16.52
N LYS A 151 19.70 18.22 -15.85
CA LYS A 151 18.54 18.90 -15.25
C LYS A 151 18.49 18.87 -13.72
N ALA A 152 19.29 18.01 -13.10
CA ALA A 152 19.44 17.98 -11.65
C ALA A 152 20.76 17.30 -11.26
N VAL A 153 21.29 17.69 -10.10
CA VAL A 153 22.21 16.89 -9.30
C VAL A 153 21.40 16.23 -8.18
N TYR A 154 21.55 14.93 -7.98
CA TYR A 154 20.84 14.18 -6.94
C TYR A 154 21.83 13.56 -5.94
N VAL A 155 21.56 13.75 -4.64
CA VAL A 155 22.34 13.17 -3.54
C VAL A 155 21.42 12.76 -2.38
N GLU A 156 21.90 11.86 -1.52
CA GLU A 156 21.27 11.56 -0.21
C GLU A 156 21.98 12.35 0.89
N SER A 157 21.25 12.86 1.89
CA SER A 157 21.88 13.58 3.01
C SER A 157 22.75 12.67 3.89
N ILE A 158 22.39 11.38 3.96
CA ILE A 158 23.21 10.30 4.50
C ILE A 158 23.06 9.13 3.52
N GLY A 159 24.11 8.82 2.75
CA GLY A 159 24.05 7.81 1.71
C GLY A 159 23.97 6.38 2.27
N ASN A 160 23.31 5.49 1.54
CA ASN A 160 23.15 4.08 1.91
C ASN A 160 23.92 3.18 0.91
N PRO A 161 24.70 2.16 1.35
CA PRO A 161 24.91 1.68 2.73
C PRO A 161 26.13 2.28 3.45
N LYS A 162 26.89 3.20 2.82
CA LYS A 162 28.17 3.68 3.37
C LYS A 162 28.06 4.81 4.42
N TYR A 163 26.88 5.38 4.62
CA TYR A 163 26.62 6.51 5.52
C TYR A 163 27.53 7.71 5.28
N ASN A 164 27.92 7.94 4.02
CA ASN A 164 28.63 9.16 3.64
C ASN A 164 27.69 10.36 3.84
N VAL A 165 28.26 11.47 4.32
CA VAL A 165 27.57 12.74 4.47
C VAL A 165 28.23 13.71 3.49
N PRO A 166 27.62 13.97 2.33
CA PRO A 166 28.26 14.76 1.27
C PRO A 166 28.41 16.23 1.66
N ASP A 167 29.37 16.92 1.05
CA ASP A 167 29.55 18.36 1.24
C ASP A 167 28.48 19.15 0.45
N LEU A 168 27.28 19.26 1.03
CA LEU A 168 26.11 19.85 0.38
C LEU A 168 26.35 21.28 -0.11
N GLU A 169 27.05 22.12 0.66
CA GLU A 169 27.34 23.51 0.29
C GLU A 169 28.24 23.58 -0.96
N ALA A 170 29.27 22.74 -1.01
CA ALA A 170 30.19 22.70 -2.14
C ALA A 170 29.51 22.12 -3.40
N ILE A 171 28.69 21.08 -3.25
CA ILE A 171 27.91 20.48 -4.34
C ILE A 171 26.89 21.48 -4.89
N ALA A 172 26.13 22.15 -4.02
CA ALA A 172 25.18 23.18 -4.41
C ALA A 172 25.86 24.31 -5.18
N LYS A 173 27.00 24.79 -4.68
CA LYS A 173 27.77 25.83 -5.34
C LYS A 173 28.14 25.46 -6.78
N VAL A 174 28.77 24.30 -7.01
CA VAL A 174 29.22 23.91 -8.36
C VAL A 174 28.05 23.57 -9.30
N ALA A 175 26.94 23.07 -8.77
CA ALA A 175 25.73 22.84 -9.56
C ALA A 175 25.08 24.17 -9.99
N HIS A 176 24.97 25.12 -9.07
CA HIS A 176 24.41 26.45 -9.31
C HIS A 176 25.25 27.28 -10.28
N GLU A 177 26.59 27.20 -10.21
CA GLU A 177 27.50 27.81 -11.20
C GLU A 177 27.20 27.34 -12.64
N LYS A 178 26.62 26.15 -12.80
CA LYS A 178 26.19 25.59 -14.08
C LYS A 178 24.69 25.71 -14.35
N GLY A 179 23.95 26.40 -13.47
CA GLY A 179 22.51 26.59 -13.57
C GLY A 179 21.70 25.30 -13.41
N VAL A 180 22.16 24.34 -12.60
CA VAL A 180 21.49 23.06 -12.33
C VAL A 180 21.05 23.02 -10.86
N PRO A 181 19.79 22.65 -10.56
CA PRO A 181 19.32 22.52 -9.19
C PRO A 181 19.84 21.25 -8.51
N VAL A 182 19.95 21.29 -7.18
CA VAL A 182 20.28 20.14 -6.34
C VAL A 182 19.03 19.59 -5.66
N ILE A 183 18.78 18.29 -5.89
CA ILE A 183 17.78 17.49 -5.21
C ILE A 183 18.47 16.69 -4.11
N VAL A 184 18.03 16.82 -2.87
CA VAL A 184 18.53 16.04 -1.74
C VAL A 184 17.43 15.11 -1.23
N ASP A 185 17.66 13.80 -1.27
CA ASP A 185 16.84 12.88 -0.49
C ASP A 185 17.27 12.96 0.98
N ASN A 186 16.39 13.54 1.79
CA ASN A 186 16.62 13.78 3.20
C ASN A 186 15.83 12.81 4.08
N THR A 187 15.50 11.63 3.58
CA THR A 187 14.80 10.59 4.35
C THR A 187 15.54 10.31 5.66
N PHE A 188 16.85 10.16 5.63
CA PHE A 188 17.69 9.92 6.82
C PHE A 188 17.89 11.17 7.69
N GLY A 189 17.60 12.36 7.18
CA GLY A 189 17.52 13.60 7.97
C GLY A 189 16.26 13.70 8.82
N ALA A 190 15.35 12.72 8.72
CA ALA A 190 14.14 12.61 9.53
C ALA A 190 13.25 13.86 9.50
N GLY A 191 12.87 14.30 8.29
CA GLY A 191 11.96 15.44 8.09
C GLY A 191 12.54 16.77 8.60
N GLY A 192 13.84 16.99 8.37
CA GLY A 192 14.54 18.22 8.75
C GLY A 192 15.12 18.21 10.17
N TYR A 193 14.95 17.14 10.94
CA TYR A 193 15.38 17.13 12.34
C TYR A 193 16.91 17.06 12.48
N PHE A 194 17.57 16.11 11.81
CA PHE A 194 19.03 15.98 11.91
C PHE A 194 19.75 17.03 11.06
N ILE A 195 19.20 17.34 9.88
CA ILE A 195 19.73 18.28 8.90
C ILE A 195 18.59 18.84 8.06
N ARG A 196 18.67 20.13 7.73
CA ARG A 196 17.81 20.82 6.75
C ARG A 196 18.63 21.18 5.51
N PRO A 197 18.64 20.35 4.45
CA PRO A 197 19.49 20.59 3.28
C PRO A 197 19.27 21.96 2.60
N ILE A 198 18.07 22.53 2.73
CA ILE A 198 17.72 23.86 2.19
C ILE A 198 18.56 24.98 2.82
N GLU A 199 19.02 24.80 4.06
CA GLU A 199 19.93 25.73 4.73
C GLU A 199 21.37 25.64 4.15
N HIS A 200 21.68 24.56 3.44
CA HIS A 200 22.99 24.27 2.86
C HIS A 200 23.00 24.29 1.32
N GLY A 201 22.00 24.92 0.70
CA GLY A 201 21.96 25.16 -0.74
C GLY A 201 21.15 24.15 -1.57
N ALA A 202 20.49 23.16 -0.96
CA ALA A 202 19.55 22.31 -1.68
C ALA A 202 18.35 23.12 -2.19
N ASP A 203 17.94 22.86 -3.43
CA ASP A 203 16.81 23.54 -4.05
C ASP A 203 15.50 22.80 -3.84
N ILE A 204 15.59 21.46 -3.86
CA ILE A 204 14.46 20.54 -3.70
C ILE A 204 14.89 19.47 -2.69
N VAL A 205 14.01 19.16 -1.75
CA VAL A 205 14.18 18.04 -0.83
C VAL A 205 13.11 16.99 -1.10
N VAL A 206 13.48 15.72 -1.08
CA VAL A 206 12.52 14.61 -1.15
C VAL A 206 12.65 13.71 0.07
N HIS A 207 11.53 13.11 0.49
CA HIS A 207 11.53 12.10 1.54
C HIS A 207 10.66 10.91 1.17
N SER A 208 11.09 9.73 1.62
CA SER A 208 10.16 8.68 2.00
C SER A 208 9.54 8.98 3.36
N ALA A 209 8.32 9.52 3.36
CA ALA A 209 7.55 9.74 4.58
C ALA A 209 7.22 8.42 5.32
N THR A 210 7.33 7.28 4.62
CA THR A 210 7.25 5.92 5.18
C THR A 210 8.21 5.67 6.36
N LYS A 211 9.35 6.35 6.40
CA LYS A 211 10.43 6.12 7.37
C LYS A 211 10.19 6.96 8.63
N TRP A 212 11.17 7.74 9.09
CA TRP A 212 11.08 8.46 10.36
C TRP A 212 9.91 9.44 10.50
N ILE A 213 9.47 10.07 9.40
CA ILE A 213 8.29 10.95 9.39
C ILE A 213 7.07 10.17 9.91
N GLY A 214 6.77 9.01 9.31
CA GLY A 214 5.72 8.12 9.78
C GLY A 214 6.06 7.41 11.09
N GLY A 215 7.27 6.84 11.21
CA GLY A 215 7.88 6.37 12.45
C GLY A 215 7.36 5.05 13.05
N HIS A 216 6.25 4.53 12.54
CA HIS A 216 5.51 3.43 13.19
C HIS A 216 5.33 2.18 12.32
N GLY A 217 5.91 2.17 11.10
CA GLY A 217 5.84 1.03 10.19
C GLY A 217 4.46 0.75 9.60
N THR A 218 3.56 1.75 9.59
CA THR A 218 2.13 1.56 9.22
C THR A 218 1.75 2.10 7.85
N THR A 219 2.48 3.11 7.34
CA THR A 219 2.01 3.94 6.23
C THR A 219 3.12 4.15 5.20
N ILE A 220 2.85 3.86 3.93
CA ILE A 220 3.72 4.25 2.82
C ILE A 220 3.32 5.66 2.36
N GLY A 221 4.31 6.54 2.20
CA GLY A 221 4.10 7.90 1.70
C GLY A 221 5.41 8.55 1.27
N GLY A 222 5.30 9.61 0.48
CA GLY A 222 6.41 10.46 0.09
C GLY A 222 6.03 11.92 0.15
N VAL A 223 7.04 12.80 0.16
CA VAL A 223 6.84 14.25 0.11
C VAL A 223 8.02 14.91 -0.59
N ILE A 224 7.72 15.91 -1.40
CA ILE A 224 8.67 16.81 -2.06
C ILE A 224 8.55 18.16 -1.37
N VAL A 225 9.65 18.82 -1.07
CA VAL A 225 9.70 20.17 -0.50
C VAL A 225 10.48 21.06 -1.46
N ASP A 226 9.89 22.20 -1.80
CA ASP A 226 10.51 23.23 -2.63
C ASP A 226 11.12 24.30 -1.73
N SER A 227 12.38 24.66 -1.97
CA SER A 227 13.04 25.76 -1.26
C SER A 227 12.49 27.13 -1.67
N GLY A 228 11.99 27.26 -2.91
CA GLY A 228 11.65 28.53 -3.53
C GLY A 228 12.84 29.43 -3.85
N LYS A 229 14.07 28.91 -3.77
CA LYS A 229 15.30 29.71 -3.93
C LYS A 229 15.91 29.62 -5.33
N PHE A 230 15.68 28.52 -6.05
CA PHE A 230 16.25 28.31 -7.38
C PHE A 230 15.61 29.22 -8.43
N LYS A 231 16.44 29.83 -9.29
CA LYS A 231 15.97 30.69 -10.38
C LYS A 231 15.71 29.87 -11.64
N TRP A 232 14.43 29.66 -11.94
CA TRP A 232 13.99 28.81 -13.05
C TRP A 232 14.09 29.49 -14.43
N ASP A 233 14.33 30.80 -14.49
CA ASP A 233 14.46 31.61 -15.72
C ASP A 233 15.87 31.67 -16.32
N ASN A 234 16.73 30.71 -15.97
CA ASN A 234 18.10 30.63 -16.47
C ASN A 234 18.23 30.04 -17.90
N GLY A 235 17.12 29.81 -18.59
CA GLY A 235 17.06 29.24 -19.95
C GLY A 235 17.18 27.71 -20.03
N ARG A 236 17.56 27.01 -18.95
CA ARG A 236 17.69 25.54 -18.93
C ARG A 236 16.34 24.83 -18.78
N PHE A 237 15.33 25.51 -18.25
CA PHE A 237 14.02 24.95 -17.93
C PHE A 237 12.91 25.69 -18.70
N PRO A 238 12.84 25.56 -20.03
CA PRO A 238 11.82 26.23 -20.84
C PRO A 238 10.40 25.88 -20.37
N GLN A 239 10.18 24.66 -19.88
CA GLN A 239 8.88 24.23 -19.34
C GLN A 239 8.43 25.01 -18.09
N MET A 240 9.31 25.77 -17.44
CA MET A 240 8.95 26.66 -16.33
C MET A 240 8.60 28.07 -16.81
N THR A 241 9.10 28.50 -17.97
CA THR A 241 9.07 29.91 -18.42
C THR A 241 8.28 30.15 -19.70
N GLU A 242 8.17 29.13 -20.55
CA GLU A 242 7.38 29.16 -21.78
C GLU A 242 5.90 28.83 -21.52
N PRO A 243 4.99 29.21 -22.46
CA PRO A 243 3.57 28.92 -22.33
C PRO A 243 3.30 27.40 -22.23
N SER A 244 2.55 26.97 -21.20
CA SER A 244 2.14 25.57 -21.05
C SER A 244 0.87 25.26 -21.85
N ASP A 245 0.96 24.27 -22.75
CA ASP A 245 -0.19 23.76 -23.51
C ASP A 245 -1.26 23.17 -22.59
N GLY A 246 -0.85 22.49 -21.52
CA GLY A 246 -1.73 21.86 -20.53
C GLY A 246 -2.52 22.87 -19.68
N TYR A 247 -2.16 24.14 -19.75
CA TYR A 247 -2.74 25.25 -19.00
C TYR A 247 -3.02 26.49 -19.88
N HIS A 248 -3.39 26.28 -21.15
CA HIS A 248 -3.86 27.35 -22.06
C HIS A 248 -2.88 28.51 -22.24
N GLY A 249 -1.59 28.21 -22.32
CA GLY A 249 -0.53 29.19 -22.52
C GLY A 249 -0.07 29.89 -21.24
N LEU A 250 -0.45 29.40 -20.05
CA LEU A 250 0.05 29.89 -18.78
C LEU A 250 1.57 29.75 -18.70
N LYS A 251 2.26 30.83 -18.32
CA LYS A 251 3.69 30.81 -18.00
C LYS A 251 3.87 30.66 -16.50
N PHE A 252 4.36 29.50 -16.05
CA PHE A 252 4.41 29.17 -14.62
C PHE A 252 5.28 30.14 -13.82
N TRP A 253 6.51 30.40 -14.27
CA TRP A 253 7.46 31.28 -13.55
C TRP A 253 6.94 32.72 -13.41
N GLU A 254 6.35 33.27 -14.48
CA GLU A 254 5.76 34.60 -14.45
C GLU A 254 4.57 34.69 -13.47
N THR A 255 3.79 33.61 -13.38
CA THR A 255 2.56 33.57 -12.56
C THR A 255 2.85 33.30 -11.08
N PHE A 256 3.72 32.33 -10.80
CA PHE A 256 3.90 31.79 -9.45
C PHE A 256 5.25 32.14 -8.81
N GLY A 257 6.20 32.65 -9.59
CA GLY A 257 7.53 33.01 -9.09
C GLY A 257 8.16 31.87 -8.27
N PRO A 258 8.63 32.13 -7.03
CA PRO A 258 9.34 31.15 -6.21
C PRO A 258 8.69 29.77 -6.06
N ILE A 259 7.36 29.64 -6.06
CA ILE A 259 6.68 28.34 -5.87
C ILE A 259 6.39 27.59 -7.18
N THR A 260 6.97 28.05 -8.29
CA THR A 260 6.70 27.51 -9.63
C THR A 260 6.93 26.01 -9.74
N PHE A 261 8.04 25.51 -9.19
CA PHE A 261 8.38 24.10 -9.30
C PHE A 261 7.32 23.22 -8.62
N ILE A 262 6.97 23.50 -7.36
CA ILE A 262 6.03 22.67 -6.63
C ILE A 262 4.61 22.73 -7.21
N ILE A 263 4.20 23.90 -7.74
CA ILE A 263 2.91 24.04 -8.41
C ILE A 263 2.90 23.19 -9.67
N ARG A 264 3.91 23.30 -10.53
CA ARG A 264 3.98 22.50 -11.76
C ARG A 264 4.04 21.00 -11.47
N ALA A 265 4.81 20.58 -10.46
CA ALA A 265 4.83 19.19 -9.99
C ALA A 265 3.43 18.69 -9.58
N ARG A 266 2.61 19.53 -8.93
CA ARG A 266 1.24 19.21 -8.53
C ARG A 266 0.29 19.13 -9.73
N VAL A 267 0.31 20.15 -10.57
CA VAL A 267 -0.77 20.39 -11.54
C VAL A 267 -0.52 19.75 -12.90
N GLU A 268 0.73 19.43 -13.25
CA GLU A 268 1.05 18.64 -14.43
C GLU A 268 1.37 17.19 -14.04
N ILE A 269 2.42 16.98 -13.23
CA ILE A 269 2.95 15.62 -13.03
C ILE A 269 2.05 14.78 -12.11
N LEU A 270 1.75 15.25 -10.89
CA LEU A 270 0.90 14.50 -9.96
C LEU A 270 -0.51 14.33 -10.51
N ARG A 271 -1.06 15.38 -11.14
CA ARG A 271 -2.36 15.33 -11.81
C ARG A 271 -2.39 14.17 -12.81
N ASP A 272 -1.45 14.11 -13.73
CA ASP A 272 -1.56 13.20 -14.87
C ASP A 272 -1.06 11.79 -14.54
N LEU A 273 -0.08 11.65 -13.63
CA LEU A 273 0.39 10.35 -13.14
C LEU A 273 -0.56 9.72 -12.11
N GLY A 274 -1.18 10.54 -11.26
CA GLY A 274 -2.14 10.09 -10.24
C GLY A 274 -1.52 9.43 -8.98
N ALA A 275 -0.23 9.62 -8.71
CA ALA A 275 0.45 9.07 -7.54
C ALA A 275 0.17 9.86 -6.24
N SER A 276 -1.11 10.11 -5.94
CA SER A 276 -1.58 10.94 -4.82
C SER A 276 -1.58 10.21 -3.49
N LEU A 277 -1.24 10.93 -2.41
CA LEU A 277 -1.39 10.44 -1.04
C LEU A 277 -2.87 10.46 -0.62
N ASN A 278 -3.36 9.40 0.03
CA ASN A 278 -4.73 9.35 0.54
C ASN A 278 -4.86 10.06 1.91
N PRO A 279 -6.04 10.61 2.27
CA PRO A 279 -6.20 11.41 3.48
C PRO A 279 -6.03 10.61 4.79
N PHE A 280 -6.30 9.29 4.79
CA PHE A 280 -6.05 8.45 5.97
C PHE A 280 -4.55 8.28 6.22
N ALA A 281 -3.78 8.03 5.17
CA ALA A 281 -2.32 7.97 5.22
C ALA A 281 -1.73 9.31 5.65
N ALA A 282 -2.20 10.43 5.08
CA ALA A 282 -1.77 11.76 5.51
C ALA A 282 -2.01 11.98 7.00
N GLN A 283 -3.17 11.58 7.52
CA GLN A 283 -3.43 11.73 8.95
C GLN A 283 -2.55 10.84 9.84
N GLN A 284 -2.24 9.60 9.43
CA GLN A 284 -1.28 8.77 10.15
C GLN A 284 0.13 9.37 10.14
N LEU A 285 0.55 9.98 9.04
CA LEU A 285 1.84 10.66 8.94
C LEU A 285 1.87 11.93 9.79
N ILE A 286 0.77 12.69 9.88
CA ILE A 286 0.65 13.85 10.78
C ILE A 286 0.86 13.42 12.23
N ILE A 287 0.20 12.35 12.68
CA ILE A 287 0.39 11.78 14.03
C ILE A 287 1.85 11.35 14.25
N GLY A 288 2.47 10.76 13.23
CA GLY A 288 3.90 10.46 13.23
C GLY A 288 4.75 11.71 13.49
N ILE A 289 4.53 12.78 12.72
CA ILE A 289 5.28 14.04 12.81
C ILE A 289 5.19 14.66 14.21
N GLU A 290 4.04 14.58 14.88
CA GLU A 290 3.85 15.20 16.21
C GLU A 290 4.84 14.69 17.27
N THR A 291 5.42 13.51 17.06
CA THR A 291 6.41 12.89 17.96
C THR A 291 7.80 12.76 17.32
N LEU A 292 8.04 13.37 16.16
CA LEU A 292 9.23 13.17 15.34
C LEU A 292 10.53 13.50 16.08
N SER A 293 10.63 14.69 16.67
CA SER A 293 11.81 15.09 17.46
C SER A 293 12.11 14.12 18.60
N LEU A 294 11.09 13.78 19.41
CA LEU A 294 11.23 12.87 20.55
C LEU A 294 11.75 11.48 20.13
N ARG A 295 11.21 10.95 19.03
CA ARG A 295 11.66 9.66 18.48
C ARG A 295 13.07 9.79 17.89
N ALA A 296 13.35 10.84 17.12
CA ALA A 296 14.65 11.05 16.48
C ALA A 296 15.79 11.18 17.50
N GLU A 297 15.57 11.88 18.61
CA GLU A 297 16.50 11.96 19.74
C GLU A 297 16.82 10.59 20.30
N ARG A 298 15.78 9.79 20.61
CA ARG A 298 15.97 8.45 21.14
C ARG A 298 16.68 7.53 20.14
N HIS A 299 16.31 7.59 18.86
CA HIS A 299 16.99 6.83 17.80
C HIS A 299 18.49 7.16 17.75
N ALA A 300 18.86 8.45 17.77
CA ALA A 300 20.25 8.87 17.71
C ALA A 300 21.04 8.50 18.98
N GLN A 301 20.43 8.65 20.16
CA GLN A 301 21.03 8.24 21.44
C GLN A 301 21.32 6.74 21.46
N ASN A 302 20.31 5.93 21.13
CA ASN A 302 20.44 4.47 21.09
C ASN A 302 21.46 4.04 20.03
N ALA A 303 21.44 4.65 18.83
CA ALA A 303 22.37 4.30 17.76
C ALA A 303 23.83 4.59 18.12
N LEU A 304 24.12 5.75 18.73
CA LEU A 304 25.47 6.07 19.18
C LEU A 304 25.94 5.13 20.31
N ALA A 305 25.08 4.82 21.27
CA ALA A 305 25.39 3.91 22.36
C ALA A 305 25.67 2.49 21.83
N LEU A 306 24.81 1.98 20.93
CA LEU A 306 24.98 0.68 20.31
C LEU A 306 26.25 0.63 19.44
N ALA A 307 26.52 1.67 18.65
CA ALA A 307 27.71 1.74 17.81
C ALA A 307 29.01 1.63 18.63
N LYS A 308 29.10 2.37 19.75
CA LYS A 308 30.24 2.30 20.68
C LYS A 308 30.38 0.93 21.34
N TRP A 309 29.27 0.32 21.73
CA TRP A 309 29.28 -1.02 22.31
C TRP A 309 29.73 -2.08 21.30
N LEU A 310 29.26 -2.00 20.06
CA LEU A 310 29.67 -2.88 18.96
C LEU A 310 31.16 -2.69 18.62
N GLU A 311 31.68 -1.47 18.62
CA GLU A 311 33.10 -1.18 18.34
C GLU A 311 34.05 -1.84 19.37
N ALA A 312 33.58 -1.98 20.61
CA ALA A 312 34.31 -2.68 21.67
C ALA A 312 34.08 -4.21 21.70
N SER A 313 33.19 -4.74 20.87
CA SER A 313 32.76 -6.14 20.93
C SER A 313 33.78 -7.08 20.28
N GLN A 314 34.11 -8.17 20.97
CA GLN A 314 35.00 -9.21 20.42
C GLN A 314 34.40 -9.93 19.19
N TYR A 315 33.08 -9.86 19.00
CA TYR A 315 32.33 -10.51 17.92
C TYR A 315 32.32 -9.70 16.62
N VAL A 316 32.77 -8.44 16.67
CA VAL A 316 32.63 -7.46 15.57
C VAL A 316 34.01 -7.12 15.03
N SER A 317 34.13 -7.03 13.70
CA SER A 317 35.36 -6.69 12.99
C SER A 317 35.49 -5.19 12.74
N TRP A 318 34.38 -4.51 12.46
CA TRP A 318 34.32 -3.09 12.16
C TRP A 318 32.90 -2.56 12.38
N VAL A 319 32.77 -1.26 12.64
CA VAL A 319 31.48 -0.55 12.74
C VAL A 319 31.51 0.67 11.84
N SER A 320 30.42 0.90 11.11
CA SER A 320 30.19 2.08 10.28
C SER A 320 29.00 2.86 10.79
N TYR A 321 29.27 3.99 11.45
CA TYR A 321 28.28 4.93 11.94
C TYR A 321 28.88 6.36 11.95
N PRO A 322 28.21 7.37 11.37
CA PRO A 322 28.77 8.73 11.26
C PRO A 322 29.09 9.40 12.60
N GLY A 323 28.50 8.92 13.71
CA GLY A 323 28.76 9.43 15.05
C GLY A 323 30.03 8.89 15.71
N LEU A 324 30.72 7.91 15.12
CA LEU A 324 32.02 7.42 15.60
C LEU A 324 33.17 8.26 15.00
N GLU A 325 34.16 8.59 15.83
CA GLU A 325 35.35 9.35 15.40
C GLU A 325 36.18 8.61 14.33
N SER A 326 36.08 7.28 14.31
CA SER A 326 36.71 6.40 13.33
C SER A 326 36.05 6.46 11.95
N HIS A 327 34.84 7.02 11.83
CA HIS A 327 34.11 7.06 10.57
C HIS A 327 34.71 8.11 9.61
N PRO A 328 34.96 7.78 8.32
CA PRO A 328 35.60 8.71 7.37
C PRO A 328 34.86 10.04 7.19
N TYR A 329 33.54 10.04 7.38
CA TYR A 329 32.68 11.22 7.26
C TYR A 329 32.33 11.88 8.61
N HIS A 330 32.99 11.52 9.72
CA HIS A 330 32.65 12.05 11.04
C HIS A 330 32.67 13.59 11.11
N GLU A 331 33.71 14.21 10.53
CA GLU A 331 33.84 15.67 10.56
C GLU A 331 32.76 16.37 9.71
N THR A 332 32.47 15.85 8.51
CA THR A 332 31.37 16.38 7.68
C THR A 332 30.01 16.13 8.34
N ALA A 333 29.84 14.99 9.00
CA ALA A 333 28.64 14.69 9.78
C ALA A 333 28.47 15.66 10.96
N LYS A 334 29.52 16.02 11.70
CA LYS A 334 29.47 17.08 12.73
C LYS A 334 29.15 18.46 12.15
N LYS A 335 29.61 18.75 10.93
CA LYS A 335 29.29 20.00 10.22
C LYS A 335 27.78 20.09 9.93
N TYR A 336 27.15 19.02 9.48
CA TYR A 336 25.78 19.09 8.95
C TYR A 336 24.69 18.50 9.86
N LEU A 337 24.98 17.42 10.60
CA LEU A 337 24.01 16.71 11.44
C LEU A 337 24.01 17.30 12.87
N LYS A 338 23.20 18.34 13.09
CA LYS A 338 23.26 19.15 14.32
C LYS A 338 22.57 18.55 15.54
N ARG A 339 21.70 17.56 15.35
CA ARG A 339 20.84 17.00 16.40
C ARG A 339 21.00 15.48 16.56
N GLY A 340 22.20 14.96 16.29
CA GLY A 340 22.52 13.54 16.30
C GLY A 340 22.87 13.00 14.92
N PHE A 341 23.43 11.80 14.86
CA PHE A 341 24.07 11.24 13.66
C PHE A 341 23.18 10.20 12.93
N GLY A 342 21.86 10.35 13.03
CA GLY A 342 20.90 9.39 12.48
C GLY A 342 20.73 8.12 13.33
N GLY A 343 19.81 7.25 12.90
CA GLY A 343 19.40 6.05 13.62
C GLY A 343 19.77 4.73 12.94
N VAL A 344 20.69 4.73 11.98
CA VAL A 344 21.10 3.53 11.22
C VAL A 344 22.61 3.38 11.31
N LEU A 345 23.06 2.15 11.51
CA LEU A 345 24.47 1.77 11.47
C LEU A 345 24.64 0.43 10.75
N SER A 346 25.87 0.15 10.34
CA SER A 346 26.27 -1.18 9.87
C SER A 346 27.49 -1.66 10.63
N PHE A 347 27.66 -2.96 10.74
CA PHE A 347 28.85 -3.56 11.32
C PHE A 347 29.17 -4.87 10.63
N GLY A 348 30.44 -5.26 10.66
CA GLY A 348 30.92 -6.54 10.18
C GLY A 348 31.02 -7.56 11.31
N VAL A 349 30.35 -8.69 11.18
CA VAL A 349 30.43 -9.78 12.17
C VAL A 349 31.61 -10.71 11.86
N LYS A 350 32.35 -11.12 12.90
CA LYS A 350 33.40 -12.14 12.74
C LYS A 350 32.77 -13.48 12.39
N GLY A 351 33.35 -14.18 11.41
CA GLY A 351 32.83 -15.46 10.90
C GLY A 351 32.09 -15.36 9.55
N GLY A 352 32.10 -14.20 8.89
CA GLY A 352 31.59 -14.02 7.52
C GLY A 352 30.06 -14.11 7.40
N GLY A 353 29.54 -14.37 6.20
CA GLY A 353 28.10 -14.29 5.92
C GLY A 353 27.27 -15.39 6.59
N SER A 354 27.89 -16.54 6.89
CA SER A 354 27.23 -17.59 7.69
C SER A 354 26.96 -17.12 9.11
N ALA A 355 27.93 -16.48 9.76
CA ALA A 355 27.75 -15.86 11.07
C ALA A 355 26.75 -14.70 10.98
N GLY A 356 26.79 -13.90 9.91
CA GLY A 356 25.84 -12.82 9.67
C GLY A 356 24.38 -13.27 9.67
N SER A 357 24.09 -14.32 8.92
CA SER A 357 22.74 -14.90 8.87
C SER A 357 22.32 -15.47 10.22
N GLN A 358 23.20 -16.19 10.91
CA GLN A 358 22.92 -16.77 12.22
C GLN A 358 22.64 -15.71 13.30
N VAL A 359 23.39 -14.60 13.30
CA VAL A 359 23.14 -13.49 14.24
C VAL A 359 21.79 -12.83 13.96
N VAL A 360 21.46 -12.58 12.68
CA VAL A 360 20.17 -11.95 12.34
C VAL A 360 18.99 -12.86 12.66
N ASP A 361 19.10 -14.16 12.39
CA ASP A 361 18.05 -15.14 12.72
C ASP A 361 17.97 -15.47 14.22
N GLY A 362 19.06 -15.20 14.95
CA GLY A 362 19.19 -15.44 16.38
C GLY A 362 18.47 -14.42 17.26
N PHE A 363 18.23 -13.21 16.76
CA PHE A 363 17.54 -12.14 17.51
C PHE A 363 16.16 -12.58 18.00
N LYS A 364 15.79 -12.14 19.21
CA LYS A 364 14.48 -12.41 19.84
C LYS A 364 13.62 -11.16 19.97
N LEU A 365 14.25 -9.99 20.09
CA LEU A 365 13.61 -8.69 20.12
C LEU A 365 13.69 -8.01 18.76
N ILE A 366 14.89 -7.98 18.18
CA ILE A 366 15.17 -7.28 16.92
C ILE A 366 14.52 -8.03 15.75
N SER A 367 13.80 -7.29 14.92
CA SER A 367 13.04 -7.89 13.81
C SER A 367 13.88 -7.96 12.52
N ASN A 368 13.91 -9.13 11.87
CA ASN A 368 14.53 -9.30 10.55
C ASN A 368 13.59 -8.83 9.43
N LEU A 369 13.82 -7.64 8.86
CA LEU A 369 13.09 -7.15 7.68
C LEU A 369 13.80 -6.01 6.94
N ALA A 370 13.42 -5.81 5.68
CA ALA A 370 13.95 -4.79 4.79
C ALA A 370 13.28 -3.39 4.97
N ASN A 371 13.25 -2.86 6.20
CA ASN A 371 12.78 -1.50 6.50
C ASN A 371 13.79 -0.73 7.38
N VAL A 372 13.62 0.59 7.50
CA VAL A 372 14.38 1.46 8.43
C VAL A 372 13.45 2.55 9.01
N GLY A 373 13.82 3.14 10.14
CA GLY A 373 13.11 4.26 10.76
C GLY A 373 11.76 3.94 11.39
N ASP A 374 11.49 2.67 11.70
CA ASP A 374 10.41 2.27 12.63
C ASP A 374 10.89 2.47 14.07
N SER A 375 9.95 2.62 15.00
CA SER A 375 10.22 2.68 16.44
C SER A 375 10.77 1.36 16.99
N LYS A 376 10.59 0.23 16.29
CA LYS A 376 11.19 -1.05 16.67
C LYS A 376 12.56 -1.19 16.00
N THR A 377 13.50 -1.80 16.69
CA THR A 377 14.82 -2.11 16.14
C THR A 377 14.71 -3.18 15.08
N LEU A 378 15.30 -2.91 13.90
CA LEU A 378 15.26 -3.77 12.73
C LEU A 378 16.68 -4.16 12.32
N ALA A 379 16.87 -5.43 11.96
CA ALA A 379 18.10 -5.94 11.40
C ALA A 379 17.86 -6.50 10.00
N ILE A 380 18.92 -6.48 9.19
CA ILE A 380 18.97 -7.25 7.96
C ILE A 380 20.41 -7.58 7.61
N HIS A 381 20.64 -8.75 7.01
CA HIS A 381 21.92 -9.17 6.45
C HIS A 381 21.90 -8.98 4.92
N PRO A 382 22.42 -7.86 4.38
CA PRO A 382 22.14 -7.51 2.99
C PRO A 382 22.72 -8.48 1.96
N TRP A 383 23.87 -9.09 2.25
CA TRP A 383 24.56 -10.04 1.36
C TRP A 383 23.68 -11.20 0.92
N THR A 384 22.93 -11.80 1.85
CA THR A 384 22.06 -12.97 1.60
C THR A 384 20.58 -12.61 1.41
N THR A 385 20.23 -11.33 1.38
CA THR A 385 18.82 -10.89 1.27
C THR A 385 18.65 -9.81 0.22
N THR A 386 18.69 -8.54 0.62
CA THR A 386 18.35 -7.39 -0.25
C THR A 386 19.23 -7.25 -1.48
N HIS A 387 20.46 -7.76 -1.44
CA HIS A 387 21.42 -7.70 -2.54
C HIS A 387 21.66 -9.07 -3.20
N GLU A 388 20.85 -10.09 -2.90
CA GLU A 388 20.96 -11.44 -3.48
C GLU A 388 20.89 -11.42 -5.03
N GLN A 389 20.17 -10.44 -5.61
CA GLN A 389 20.02 -10.29 -7.06
C GLN A 389 21.26 -9.72 -7.76
N LEU A 390 22.24 -9.20 -7.00
CA LEU A 390 23.49 -8.68 -7.54
C LEU A 390 24.53 -9.79 -7.62
N SER A 391 25.46 -9.68 -8.59
CA SER A 391 26.69 -10.47 -8.54
C SER A 391 27.51 -10.13 -7.30
N ASP A 392 28.40 -11.02 -6.88
CA ASP A 392 29.21 -10.79 -5.69
C ASP A 392 30.16 -9.58 -5.87
N GLU A 393 30.66 -9.35 -7.10
CA GLU A 393 31.40 -8.15 -7.44
C GLU A 393 30.54 -6.87 -7.31
N GLU A 394 29.28 -6.90 -7.74
CA GLU A 394 28.34 -5.78 -7.60
C GLU A 394 27.96 -5.52 -6.12
N LYS A 395 27.85 -6.57 -5.30
CA LYS A 395 27.66 -6.43 -3.84
C LYS A 395 28.85 -5.71 -3.21
N VAL A 396 30.07 -6.17 -3.48
CA VAL A 396 31.29 -5.57 -2.92
C VAL A 396 31.46 -4.12 -3.37
N THR A 397 31.28 -3.84 -4.67
CA THR A 397 31.42 -2.48 -5.20
C THR A 397 30.36 -1.51 -4.68
N SER A 398 29.15 -2.00 -4.37
CA SER A 398 28.11 -1.21 -3.69
C SER A 398 28.36 -1.02 -2.18
N GLY A 399 29.44 -1.58 -1.63
CA GLY A 399 29.81 -1.46 -0.22
C GLY A 399 29.14 -2.50 0.69
N VAL A 400 28.61 -3.58 0.13
CA VAL A 400 28.04 -4.71 0.87
C VAL A 400 29.07 -5.83 0.93
N SER A 401 29.72 -5.99 2.08
CA SER A 401 30.58 -7.13 2.37
C SER A 401 29.78 -8.32 2.90
N GLU A 402 30.36 -9.51 2.82
CA GLU A 402 29.73 -10.76 3.24
C GLU A 402 29.36 -10.76 4.73
N ASP A 403 30.12 -10.06 5.56
CA ASP A 403 29.94 -9.96 7.01
C ASP A 403 29.01 -8.83 7.46
N LEU A 404 28.51 -8.01 6.53
CA LEU A 404 27.77 -6.79 6.86
C LEU A 404 26.37 -7.11 7.38
N ILE A 405 26.06 -6.61 8.58
CA ILE A 405 24.70 -6.50 9.11
C ILE A 405 24.34 -5.02 9.17
N ARG A 406 23.14 -4.66 8.69
CA ARG A 406 22.56 -3.32 8.85
C ARG A 406 21.53 -3.32 9.97
N ILE A 407 21.62 -2.34 10.85
CA ILE A 407 20.70 -2.13 11.96
C ILE A 407 20.04 -0.76 11.82
N SER A 408 18.71 -0.74 11.78
CA SER A 408 17.91 0.45 12.05
C SER A 408 17.53 0.41 13.52
N VAL A 409 18.20 1.23 14.32
CA VAL A 409 18.06 1.23 15.78
C VAL A 409 16.73 1.88 16.16
N GLY A 410 15.92 1.20 16.98
CA GLY A 410 14.61 1.64 17.42
C GLY A 410 14.65 2.53 18.66
N THR A 411 13.52 2.64 19.34
CA THR A 411 13.32 3.46 20.54
C THR A 411 13.18 2.64 21.83
N GLU A 412 13.43 1.33 21.77
CA GLU A 412 13.50 0.46 22.95
C GLU A 412 14.56 0.94 23.95
N HIS A 413 14.56 0.34 25.14
CA HIS A 413 15.64 0.55 26.10
C HIS A 413 16.94 -0.01 25.52
N ILE A 414 18.02 0.77 25.58
CA ILE A 414 19.30 0.40 24.96
C ILE A 414 19.88 -0.91 25.52
N ASP A 415 19.72 -1.15 26.83
CA ASP A 415 20.20 -2.38 27.47
C ASP A 415 19.49 -3.63 26.95
N ASP A 416 18.20 -3.54 26.58
CA ASP A 416 17.45 -4.67 26.03
C ASP A 416 17.90 -4.97 24.59
N ILE A 417 18.19 -3.92 23.81
CA ILE A 417 18.79 -4.07 22.48
C ILE A 417 20.15 -4.77 22.60
N ILE A 418 21.03 -4.30 23.48
CA ILE A 418 22.36 -4.88 23.73
C ILE A 418 22.24 -6.33 24.21
N ALA A 419 21.32 -6.63 25.13
CA ALA A 419 21.10 -7.98 25.63
C ALA A 419 20.67 -8.94 24.50
N ASP A 420 19.85 -8.48 23.54
CA ASP A 420 19.47 -9.28 22.38
C ASP A 420 20.64 -9.52 21.41
N PHE A 421 21.55 -8.55 21.26
CA PHE A 421 22.83 -8.78 20.57
C PHE A 421 23.70 -9.80 21.28
N GLU A 422 23.89 -9.68 22.59
CA GLU A 422 24.72 -10.61 23.35
C GLU A 422 24.21 -12.05 23.26
N GLN A 423 22.90 -12.27 23.42
CA GLN A 423 22.34 -13.61 23.32
C GLN A 423 22.49 -14.15 21.89
N SER A 424 22.28 -13.31 20.88
CA SER A 424 22.38 -13.74 19.48
C SER A 424 23.83 -14.09 19.12
N PHE A 425 24.81 -13.26 19.51
CA PHE A 425 26.23 -13.54 19.31
C PHE A 425 26.69 -14.82 20.01
N LYS A 426 26.22 -15.10 21.23
CA LYS A 426 26.55 -16.34 21.96
C LYS A 426 25.99 -17.58 21.27
N ASN A 427 24.83 -17.47 20.61
CA ASN A 427 24.15 -18.57 19.94
C ASN A 427 24.61 -18.78 18.48
N ALA A 428 25.10 -17.74 17.81
CA ALA A 428 25.72 -17.82 16.50
C ALA A 428 27.09 -18.52 16.64
N ALA A 429 27.10 -19.83 16.42
CA ALA A 429 28.14 -20.78 16.81
C ALA A 429 29.50 -20.65 16.07
N ALA A 430 29.86 -19.49 15.52
CA ALA A 430 31.08 -19.28 14.74
C ALA A 430 32.07 -18.26 15.34
N ALA A 431 31.82 -17.71 16.53
CA ALA A 431 32.68 -16.65 17.06
C ALA A 431 33.75 -17.05 18.09
N THR A 432 33.74 -18.27 18.64
CA THR A 432 34.81 -18.70 19.55
C THR A 432 35.03 -20.22 19.54
N LYS A 433 35.86 -20.72 18.63
CA LYS A 433 36.80 -21.83 18.89
C LYS A 433 37.84 -21.91 17.76
N ASP A 434 39.04 -21.46 18.10
CA ASP A 434 40.34 -21.77 17.50
C ASP A 434 40.46 -21.72 15.98
N GLY A 435 40.82 -20.55 15.45
CA GLY A 435 42.00 -20.37 14.57
C GLY A 435 42.27 -21.32 13.40
N LYS A 436 41.29 -22.09 12.94
CA LYS A 436 41.37 -22.91 11.74
C LYS A 436 40.14 -22.61 10.92
N VAL A 437 40.35 -21.73 9.94
CA VAL A 437 39.57 -21.71 8.72
C VAL A 437 39.47 -23.16 8.27
N ALA A 438 38.26 -23.72 8.25
CA ALA A 438 38.04 -24.97 7.56
C ALA A 438 38.38 -24.68 6.09
N ASP A 439 39.48 -25.25 5.61
CA ASP A 439 39.90 -25.13 4.22
C ASP A 439 38.67 -25.34 3.33
N ALA A 440 38.46 -24.37 2.44
CA ALA A 440 37.53 -24.49 1.35
C ALA A 440 37.86 -25.80 0.64
N ALA A 441 37.00 -26.80 0.80
CA ALA A 441 37.08 -28.01 0.03
C ALA A 441 37.02 -27.59 -1.45
N GLU A 442 38.14 -27.76 -2.15
CA GLU A 442 38.24 -27.65 -3.60
C GLU A 442 37.10 -28.46 -4.21
N THR A 443 36.04 -27.79 -4.65
CA THR A 443 35.04 -28.39 -5.51
C THR A 443 35.68 -28.53 -6.89
N LYS A 444 36.21 -29.72 -7.14
CA LYS A 444 36.50 -30.19 -8.49
C LYS A 444 35.28 -29.94 -9.38
N LYS A 445 35.52 -29.23 -10.48
CA LYS A 445 34.61 -29.16 -11.62
C LYS A 445 34.46 -30.57 -12.19
N ASP A 446 33.35 -31.22 -11.88
CA ASP A 446 32.86 -32.34 -12.65
C ASP A 446 31.84 -31.82 -13.66
N ASP A 447 32.28 -31.76 -14.92
CA ASP A 447 31.43 -31.59 -16.10
C ASP A 447 30.55 -32.84 -16.24
N ALA A 448 29.35 -32.81 -15.67
CA ALA A 448 28.30 -33.80 -15.92
C ALA A 448 27.17 -33.16 -16.75
N PRO A 449 26.74 -33.78 -17.86
CA PRO A 449 25.70 -33.22 -18.71
C PRO A 449 24.35 -33.15 -17.99
N LEU A 450 23.64 -32.04 -18.20
CA LEU A 450 22.28 -31.80 -17.71
C LEU A 450 21.36 -32.97 -18.09
N ALA A 451 20.90 -33.71 -17.09
CA ALA A 451 19.89 -34.75 -17.25
C ALA A 451 18.50 -34.13 -17.53
N PRO A 452 17.66 -34.76 -18.36
CA PRO A 452 16.36 -34.23 -18.72
C PRO A 452 15.39 -34.20 -17.53
N PHE A 453 14.53 -33.19 -17.54
CA PHE A 453 13.51 -32.89 -16.52
C PHE A 453 12.55 -34.07 -16.34
N ASN A 454 12.59 -34.73 -15.18
CA ASN A 454 11.65 -35.79 -14.81
C ASN A 454 10.56 -35.23 -13.88
N PRO A 455 9.26 -35.40 -14.16
CA PRO A 455 8.20 -34.93 -13.27
C PRO A 455 8.26 -35.68 -11.93
N ARG A 456 8.36 -34.94 -10.81
CA ARG A 456 8.46 -35.49 -9.46
C ARG A 456 7.11 -36.11 -9.00
N PRO A 457 7.12 -37.20 -8.21
CA PRO A 457 5.89 -37.83 -7.69
C PRO A 457 5.18 -36.99 -6.60
N PRO A 458 3.87 -37.18 -6.39
CA PRO A 458 3.09 -36.53 -5.30
C PRO A 458 3.53 -37.01 -3.89
N PHE A 459 3.30 -36.22 -2.82
CA PHE A 459 3.46 -36.64 -1.39
C PHE A 459 2.10 -36.81 -0.71
N HIS A 460 2.09 -37.06 0.60
CA HIS A 460 0.95 -37.58 1.35
C HIS A 460 0.52 -36.62 2.47
N LEU A 461 -0.78 -36.46 2.72
CA LEU A 461 -1.35 -35.70 3.83
C LEU A 461 -2.07 -36.67 4.77
N HIS A 462 -1.96 -36.53 6.08
CA HIS A 462 -2.58 -37.49 7.01
C HIS A 462 -3.68 -36.78 7.79
N LEU A 463 -4.94 -37.18 7.61
CA LEU A 463 -6.07 -36.64 8.37
C LEU A 463 -6.50 -37.65 9.45
N ARG A 464 -6.82 -37.18 10.65
CA ARG A 464 -7.33 -38.00 11.76
C ARG A 464 -8.46 -37.29 12.49
N LEU A 465 -9.61 -37.95 12.60
CA LEU A 465 -10.71 -37.53 13.48
C LEU A 465 -10.49 -38.17 14.85
N GLN A 466 -10.46 -37.38 15.93
CA GLN A 466 -10.41 -37.91 17.30
C GLN A 466 -11.57 -37.35 18.14
N PRO A 467 -12.32 -38.20 18.87
CA PRO A 467 -13.21 -37.72 19.91
C PRO A 467 -12.38 -37.14 21.06
N GLN A 468 -12.74 -35.94 21.57
CA GLN A 468 -12.03 -35.36 22.71
C GLN A 468 -12.19 -36.21 23.97
N LYS A 469 -11.09 -36.45 24.70
CA LYS A 469 -11.15 -36.91 26.10
C LYS A 469 -11.50 -35.72 27.01
N PRO A 470 -12.36 -35.88 28.04
CA PRO A 470 -12.65 -34.80 28.98
C PRO A 470 -11.38 -34.36 29.73
N LEU A 471 -11.18 -33.05 29.87
CA LEU A 471 -10.13 -32.48 30.73
C LEU A 471 -10.42 -32.79 32.21
N PRO A 472 -9.39 -33.10 33.04
CA PRO A 472 -9.57 -33.25 34.48
C PRO A 472 -9.92 -31.90 35.14
N PRO A 473 -10.72 -31.90 36.22
CA PRO A 473 -11.11 -30.66 36.90
C PRO A 473 -9.91 -29.99 37.59
N PRO A 474 -9.89 -28.65 37.71
CA PRO A 474 -8.81 -27.92 38.36
C PRO A 474 -8.78 -28.15 39.88
N PRO A 475 -7.62 -27.97 40.55
CA PRO A 475 -7.50 -28.18 41.99
C PRO A 475 -8.32 -27.16 42.79
N SER A 476 -9.01 -27.64 43.83
CA SER A 476 -9.84 -26.85 44.74
C SER A 476 -9.02 -25.85 45.56
N ALA A 477 -9.26 -24.55 45.37
CA ALA A 477 -8.81 -23.49 46.28
C ALA A 477 -9.96 -23.00 47.19
N LEU A 478 -9.59 -22.76 48.43
CA LEU A 478 -10.39 -22.50 49.64
C LEU A 478 -11.57 -21.52 49.50
N ARG A 479 -12.67 -21.89 50.17
CA ARG A 479 -13.81 -21.04 50.53
C ARG A 479 -13.40 -19.94 51.52
N THR A 480 -13.80 -18.71 51.26
CA THR A 480 -14.22 -17.74 52.28
C THR A 480 -15.46 -16.99 51.79
N ALA A 481 -16.42 -16.81 52.69
CA ALA A 481 -17.76 -16.30 52.44
C ALA A 481 -17.96 -14.95 53.14
N VAL A 482 -18.54 -13.95 52.46
CA VAL A 482 -19.21 -12.75 53.03
C VAL A 482 -20.27 -12.23 52.01
N PRO A 483 -21.44 -11.68 52.43
CA PRO A 483 -22.75 -11.83 51.75
C PRO A 483 -23.23 -10.55 50.98
N PRO A 484 -24.44 -10.53 50.37
CA PRO A 484 -24.81 -9.56 49.33
C PRO A 484 -25.48 -8.31 49.90
N LEU A 485 -25.30 -7.17 49.22
CA LEU A 485 -26.09 -5.97 49.47
C LEU A 485 -26.72 -5.43 48.18
N THR A 486 -28.02 -5.29 48.31
CA THR A 486 -29.01 -4.65 47.47
C THR A 486 -28.80 -3.13 47.40
N SER A 487 -29.13 -2.51 46.27
CA SER A 487 -30.24 -1.54 46.17
C SER A 487 -30.15 -0.72 44.87
N SER A 488 -31.35 -0.50 44.36
CA SER A 488 -31.76 0.25 43.20
C SER A 488 -31.53 1.76 43.34
N ARG A 489 -31.44 2.46 42.21
CA ARG A 489 -32.35 3.60 41.93
C ARG A 489 -32.45 3.91 40.44
N LEU A 490 -33.71 3.92 40.03
CA LEU A 490 -34.29 4.25 38.74
C LEU A 490 -34.52 5.76 38.61
N PHE A 491 -34.50 6.26 37.36
CA PHE A 491 -35.46 7.21 36.78
C PHE A 491 -35.58 6.82 35.29
N HIS A 492 -36.53 5.98 34.84
CA HIS A 492 -37.87 6.32 34.29
C HIS A 492 -37.85 7.58 33.39
N SER A 493 -37.91 7.49 32.04
CA SER A 493 -39.04 7.09 31.13
C SER A 493 -40.21 8.10 31.18
N PRO A 494 -41.06 8.35 30.15
CA PRO A 494 -41.36 7.50 28.98
C PRO A 494 -41.65 8.20 27.63
N LEU A 495 -41.78 7.41 26.55
CA LEU A 495 -42.97 7.35 25.67
C LEU A 495 -42.78 6.27 24.58
N LEU A 496 -43.44 5.12 24.78
CA LEU A 496 -43.94 4.16 23.78
C LEU A 496 -45.41 4.54 23.46
N PRO A 497 -46.25 3.83 22.63
CA PRO A 497 -46.05 2.60 21.82
C PRO A 497 -46.72 2.58 20.41
N SER A 498 -46.36 1.60 19.57
CA SER A 498 -47.28 0.67 18.83
C SER A 498 -46.42 -0.22 17.90
N LEU A 499 -46.27 -1.54 17.99
CA LEU A 499 -47.22 -2.68 18.01
C LEU A 499 -48.24 -2.67 16.85
N TYR A 500 -47.96 -3.39 15.75
CA TYR A 500 -48.45 -4.77 15.53
C TYR A 500 -48.15 -5.27 14.11
N THR A 501 -47.72 -6.53 14.07
CA THR A 501 -47.93 -7.58 13.06
C THR A 501 -48.76 -7.26 11.81
N ASN A 502 -48.31 -7.77 10.67
CA ASN A 502 -49.19 -8.50 9.76
C ASN A 502 -48.39 -9.58 9.04
N ASP A 503 -48.48 -10.80 9.57
CA ASP A 503 -48.20 -12.01 8.84
C ASP A 503 -49.45 -12.40 8.03
N LEU A 504 -49.21 -12.80 6.79
CA LEU A 504 -50.03 -13.74 6.01
C LEU A 504 -51.48 -13.36 5.66
N ARG A 505 -51.69 -12.93 4.41
CA ARG A 505 -52.87 -13.30 3.60
C ARG A 505 -52.62 -13.10 2.10
N LYS A 506 -52.37 -14.20 1.38
CA LYS A 506 -53.22 -14.67 0.27
C LYS A 506 -52.67 -15.99 -0.29
N ALA A 507 -53.25 -17.07 0.22
CA ALA A 507 -53.28 -18.37 -0.42
C ALA A 507 -54.20 -18.34 -1.66
N ALA A 508 -54.10 -19.42 -2.43
CA ALA A 508 -55.03 -19.92 -3.46
C ALA A 508 -54.76 -19.50 -4.91
N ASN A 509 -54.03 -20.37 -5.63
CA ASN A 509 -54.63 -21.12 -6.74
C ASN A 509 -53.84 -22.41 -7.01
N ASN A 510 -54.45 -23.53 -6.64
CA ASN A 510 -54.20 -24.85 -7.22
C ASN A 510 -55.58 -25.40 -7.57
N PRO A 511 -55.74 -26.16 -8.67
CA PRO A 511 -55.96 -27.58 -8.41
C PRO A 511 -55.37 -28.51 -9.47
N LYS A 512 -54.82 -29.63 -9.02
CA LYS A 512 -55.36 -30.96 -9.36
C LYS A 512 -54.85 -32.08 -8.43
N ASN A 513 -55.85 -32.79 -7.89
CA ASN A 513 -55.89 -34.20 -7.47
C ASN A 513 -55.29 -34.65 -6.11
N LEU A 514 -56.18 -34.62 -5.08
CA LEU A 514 -56.76 -35.77 -4.32
C LEU A 514 -55.84 -36.70 -3.48
N PRO A 515 -56.35 -37.41 -2.44
CA PRO A 515 -57.14 -36.97 -1.28
C PRO A 515 -56.76 -37.62 0.08
N LEU A 516 -57.13 -36.92 1.17
CA LEU A 516 -57.73 -37.41 2.44
C LEU A 516 -57.14 -38.61 3.24
N HIS A 517 -56.74 -38.40 4.51
CA HIS A 517 -57.65 -38.50 5.68
C HIS A 517 -56.99 -38.24 7.06
N HIS A 518 -57.76 -37.52 7.89
CA HIS A 518 -57.87 -37.48 9.37
C HIS A 518 -56.77 -36.95 10.32
N ARG A 519 -57.09 -35.75 10.86
CA ARG A 519 -56.83 -35.33 12.26
C ARG A 519 -57.84 -35.97 13.23
N GLN A 520 -57.41 -36.25 14.47
CA GLN A 520 -58.11 -35.90 15.71
C GLN A 520 -57.15 -35.88 16.93
N LYS A 521 -57.24 -34.80 17.74
CA LYS A 521 -56.64 -34.54 19.09
C LYS A 521 -57.63 -35.04 20.20
N PRO A 522 -57.40 -35.10 21.56
CA PRO A 522 -56.56 -34.18 22.38
C PRO A 522 -56.01 -34.63 23.79
N ALA A 523 -55.24 -33.71 24.42
CA ALA A 523 -55.22 -33.30 25.87
C ALA A 523 -54.24 -33.85 26.95
N LYS A 524 -53.42 -32.90 27.47
CA LYS A 524 -53.05 -32.51 28.87
C LYS A 524 -51.92 -33.18 29.69
N MET A 525 -50.95 -32.31 30.10
CA MET A 525 -50.17 -32.14 31.38
C MET A 525 -49.54 -33.39 32.07
N ARG A 526 -48.29 -33.43 32.59
CA ARG A 526 -47.54 -32.51 33.48
C ARG A 526 -46.08 -33.02 33.68
N LEU A 527 -45.15 -32.14 34.11
CA LEU A 527 -43.74 -32.30 34.60
C LEU A 527 -43.30 -33.73 35.07
N GLN A 528 -42.06 -34.22 34.92
CA GLN A 528 -40.76 -33.68 35.38
C GLN A 528 -39.58 -34.57 34.87
N SER A 529 -38.35 -34.07 35.02
CA SER A 529 -37.05 -34.49 34.45
C SER A 529 -36.54 -35.92 34.72
N LEU A 530 -35.87 -36.55 33.74
CA LEU A 530 -34.42 -36.86 33.73
C LEU A 530 -34.01 -37.71 32.50
N LEU A 531 -32.85 -37.34 31.92
CA LEU A 531 -31.92 -38.18 31.12
C LEU A 531 -32.38 -38.73 29.76
N TYR A 532 -31.99 -38.04 28.68
CA TYR A 532 -30.94 -38.46 27.74
C TYR A 532 -30.96 -37.50 26.53
N LEU A 533 -30.08 -36.50 26.53
CA LEU A 533 -29.71 -35.79 25.30
C LEU A 533 -28.43 -36.45 24.80
N PRO A 534 -28.36 -36.91 23.55
CA PRO A 534 -27.09 -37.35 22.99
C PRO A 534 -26.17 -36.13 22.98
N THR A 535 -25.10 -36.23 23.75
CA THR A 535 -23.99 -35.28 23.73
C THR A 535 -23.52 -35.11 22.29
N ALA A 536 -23.65 -33.91 21.74
CA ALA A 536 -22.83 -33.49 20.61
C ALA A 536 -21.36 -33.53 21.09
N LEU A 537 -20.70 -34.66 20.83
CA LEU A 537 -19.26 -34.80 21.04
C LEU A 537 -18.57 -33.75 20.17
N ALA A 538 -17.88 -32.79 20.78
CA ALA A 538 -16.98 -31.91 20.07
C ALA A 538 -15.88 -32.79 19.44
N ALA A 539 -15.98 -33.02 18.14
CA ALA A 539 -14.97 -33.74 17.39
C ALA A 539 -13.81 -32.78 17.07
N SER A 540 -12.58 -33.28 17.23
CA SER A 540 -11.39 -32.59 16.73
C SER A 540 -11.00 -33.20 15.39
N LEU A 541 -10.78 -32.35 14.39
CA LEU A 541 -10.22 -32.74 13.09
C LEU A 541 -8.74 -32.36 13.08
N THR A 542 -7.86 -33.34 12.95
CA THR A 542 -6.42 -33.13 12.87
C THR A 542 -5.93 -33.37 11.45
N LEU A 543 -5.18 -32.43 10.88
CA LEU A 543 -4.52 -32.53 9.58
C LEU A 543 -3.00 -32.49 9.79
N GLN A 544 -2.29 -33.54 9.38
CA GLN A 544 -0.87 -33.73 9.62
C GLN A 544 -0.09 -33.70 8.29
N ILE A 545 1.05 -33.01 8.30
CA ILE A 545 2.01 -32.98 7.20
C ILE A 545 3.20 -33.89 7.58
N PRO A 546 3.37 -35.07 6.94
CA PRO A 546 4.49 -35.96 7.21
C PRO A 546 5.82 -35.47 6.60
N ALA A 547 6.94 -35.99 7.11
CA ALA A 547 8.26 -35.76 6.53
C ALA A 547 8.39 -36.44 5.15
N SER A 548 8.97 -35.77 4.17
CA SER A 548 9.20 -36.33 2.82
C SER A 548 10.46 -35.75 2.20
N PRO A 549 11.28 -36.52 1.45
CA PRO A 549 12.51 -36.01 0.81
C PRO A 549 12.30 -34.85 -0.19
N ALA A 550 11.06 -34.56 -0.60
CA ALA A 550 10.72 -33.39 -1.43
C ALA A 550 10.56 -32.07 -0.63
N LEU A 551 10.42 -32.16 0.70
CA LEU A 551 10.48 -31.07 1.66
C LEU A 551 11.68 -31.38 2.57
N PRO A 552 12.83 -30.69 2.48
CA PRO A 552 14.06 -31.15 3.12
C PRO A 552 13.93 -31.37 4.64
N ASN A 553 12.90 -30.83 5.27
CA ASN A 553 12.48 -31.15 6.61
C ASN A 553 11.03 -30.63 6.83
N PRO A 554 10.05 -31.36 7.38
CA PRO A 554 8.73 -30.77 7.67
C PRO A 554 8.81 -29.62 8.70
N TYR A 555 9.91 -29.51 9.45
CA TYR A 555 10.24 -28.35 10.29
C TYR A 555 10.71 -27.11 9.50
N THR A 556 10.77 -27.13 8.16
CA THR A 556 11.10 -25.95 7.31
C THR A 556 9.88 -25.19 6.82
N LEU A 557 8.66 -25.62 7.15
CA LEU A 557 7.49 -24.77 6.90
C LEU A 557 7.56 -23.57 7.87
N PRO A 558 7.37 -22.33 7.39
CA PRO A 558 7.39 -21.16 8.25
C PRO A 558 6.43 -21.33 9.43
N PRO A 559 6.78 -20.91 10.66
CA PRO A 559 5.87 -20.93 11.81
C PRO A 559 4.56 -20.17 11.58
N SER A 560 4.56 -19.23 10.62
CA SER A 560 3.36 -18.53 10.15
C SER A 560 2.41 -19.39 9.30
N THR A 561 2.75 -20.65 9.03
CA THR A 561 1.91 -21.56 8.25
C THR A 561 0.65 -21.88 9.04
N ARG A 562 -0.50 -21.66 8.42
CA ARG A 562 -1.82 -21.89 9.02
C ARG A 562 -2.73 -22.59 8.02
N ALA A 563 -3.66 -23.39 8.51
CA ALA A 563 -4.71 -23.99 7.71
C ALA A 563 -6.06 -23.41 8.11
N SER A 564 -6.92 -23.15 7.14
CA SER A 564 -8.32 -22.78 7.35
C SER A 564 -9.25 -23.87 6.84
N LEU A 565 -10.31 -24.12 7.61
CA LEU A 565 -11.41 -25.02 7.31
C LEU A 565 -12.69 -24.18 7.22
N SER A 566 -13.33 -24.09 6.05
CA SER A 566 -14.50 -23.25 5.85
C SER A 566 -15.71 -24.06 5.39
N ALA A 567 -16.85 -23.89 6.05
CA ALA A 567 -18.16 -24.43 5.68
C ALA A 567 -19.18 -23.29 5.57
N LEU A 568 -20.40 -23.60 5.09
CA LEU A 568 -21.47 -22.61 4.93
C LEU A 568 -21.87 -22.05 6.31
N GLY A 569 -21.35 -20.86 6.65
CA GLY A 569 -21.63 -20.17 7.92
C GLY A 569 -20.63 -20.41 9.05
N ALA A 570 -19.55 -21.17 8.84
CA ALA A 570 -18.50 -21.39 9.84
C ALA A 570 -17.11 -21.41 9.21
N SER A 571 -16.12 -20.80 9.87
CA SER A 571 -14.72 -20.88 9.46
C SER A 571 -13.84 -21.12 10.69
N PHE A 572 -12.95 -22.10 10.57
CA PHE A 572 -12.01 -22.49 11.60
C PHE A 572 -10.60 -22.27 11.07
N THR A 573 -9.68 -21.84 11.93
CA THR A 573 -8.27 -21.68 11.56
C THR A 573 -7.42 -22.33 12.62
N ALA A 574 -6.38 -23.04 12.20
CA ALA A 574 -5.41 -23.67 13.07
C ALA A 574 -3.98 -23.32 12.61
N PRO A 575 -3.07 -22.93 13.53
CA PRO A 575 -1.65 -22.80 13.22
C PRO A 575 -1.00 -24.18 13.10
N LEU A 576 0.15 -24.26 12.42
CA LEU A 576 0.97 -25.47 12.38
C LEU A 576 1.56 -25.74 13.78
N SER A 577 1.30 -26.92 14.32
CA SER A 577 1.87 -27.35 15.60
C SER A 577 3.32 -27.81 15.46
N VAL A 578 4.01 -27.95 16.60
CA VAL A 578 5.36 -28.54 16.68
C VAL A 578 5.40 -30.02 16.26
N GLN A 579 4.25 -30.70 16.16
CA GLN A 579 4.12 -32.06 15.62
C GLN A 579 3.75 -32.07 14.13
N ASN A 580 3.84 -30.93 13.44
CA ASN A 580 3.44 -30.74 12.05
C ASN A 580 1.96 -31.07 11.81
N THR A 581 1.11 -30.71 12.76
CA THR A 581 -0.35 -30.91 12.70
C THR A 581 -1.12 -29.60 12.82
N PHE A 582 -2.25 -29.52 12.15
CA PHE A 582 -3.28 -28.50 12.37
C PHE A 582 -4.44 -29.17 13.10
N VAL A 583 -4.80 -28.66 14.26
CA VAL A 583 -5.89 -29.21 15.08
C VAL A 583 -7.05 -28.23 15.07
N PHE A 584 -8.14 -28.62 14.41
CA PHE A 584 -9.39 -27.87 14.39
C PHE A 584 -10.32 -28.43 15.47
N ASN A 585 -10.62 -27.62 16.47
CA ASN A 585 -11.55 -27.97 17.54
C ASN A 585 -12.97 -27.52 17.20
N ASN A 586 -13.97 -28.20 17.77
CA ASN A 586 -15.40 -27.86 17.64
C ASN A 586 -15.92 -27.95 16.19
N VAL A 587 -15.37 -28.86 15.39
CA VAL A 587 -15.89 -29.16 14.05
C VAL A 587 -17.12 -30.06 14.22
N THR A 588 -18.29 -29.59 13.79
CA THR A 588 -19.55 -30.33 13.87
C THR A 588 -19.60 -31.39 12.77
N ALA A 589 -19.43 -32.67 13.08
CA ALA A 589 -19.72 -33.74 12.11
C ALA A 589 -21.23 -33.98 12.06
N PRO A 590 -21.92 -34.01 10.90
CA PRO A 590 -21.45 -34.10 9.50
C PRO A 590 -21.46 -32.79 8.68
N GLY A 591 -20.65 -32.70 7.60
CA GLY A 591 -20.65 -31.54 6.69
C GLY A 591 -19.54 -31.52 5.65
N SER A 592 -19.62 -30.58 4.70
CA SER A 592 -18.62 -30.33 3.66
C SER A 592 -17.78 -29.10 3.99
N TYR A 593 -16.46 -29.23 3.90
CA TYR A 593 -15.48 -28.24 4.33
C TYR A 593 -14.45 -27.97 3.25
N LEU A 594 -14.17 -26.70 2.96
CA LEU A 594 -13.02 -26.28 2.17
C LEU A 594 -11.78 -26.18 3.06
N VAL A 595 -10.67 -26.82 2.65
CA VAL A 595 -9.37 -26.75 3.30
C VAL A 595 -8.42 -25.90 2.47
N ASP A 596 -7.90 -24.85 3.09
CA ASP A 596 -6.86 -24.00 2.52
C ASP A 596 -5.65 -23.96 3.46
N ILE A 597 -4.46 -24.29 2.94
CA ILE A 597 -3.20 -24.18 3.67
C ILE A 597 -2.46 -22.93 3.20
N HIS A 598 -2.35 -21.94 4.10
CA HIS A 598 -1.62 -20.71 3.87
C HIS A 598 -0.17 -20.88 4.31
N CYS A 599 0.72 -21.04 3.35
CA CYS A 599 2.17 -21.10 3.57
C CYS A 599 2.88 -20.00 2.78
N ALA A 600 3.93 -19.42 3.35
CA ALA A 600 4.69 -18.37 2.66
C ALA A 600 5.56 -18.97 1.54
N THR A 601 6.09 -20.18 1.73
CA THR A 601 7.11 -20.78 0.85
C THR A 601 6.54 -21.78 -0.17
N HIS A 602 5.39 -22.41 0.12
CA HIS A 602 4.82 -23.47 -0.70
C HIS A 602 3.35 -23.21 -1.06
N ALA A 603 2.93 -23.71 -2.21
CA ALA A 603 1.53 -23.73 -2.65
C ALA A 603 0.96 -25.14 -2.52
N PHE A 604 -0.17 -25.26 -1.82
CA PHE A 604 -0.90 -26.52 -1.63
C PHE A 604 -2.12 -26.54 -2.54
N ALA A 605 -2.49 -27.72 -3.05
CA ALA A 605 -3.75 -27.88 -3.77
C ALA A 605 -4.93 -27.60 -2.83
N PRO A 606 -5.92 -26.80 -3.25
CA PRO A 606 -7.12 -26.58 -2.45
C PRO A 606 -7.98 -27.86 -2.46
N LEU A 607 -8.54 -28.20 -1.30
CA LEU A 607 -9.28 -29.46 -1.11
C LEU A 607 -10.66 -29.20 -0.53
N ARG A 608 -11.62 -30.04 -0.90
CA ARG A 608 -12.88 -30.20 -0.17
C ARG A 608 -12.84 -31.51 0.62
N LEU A 609 -13.23 -31.46 1.88
CA LEU A 609 -13.43 -32.59 2.77
C LEU A 609 -14.92 -32.76 3.09
N ASP A 610 -15.48 -33.93 2.79
CA ASP A 610 -16.81 -34.32 3.22
C ASP A 610 -16.70 -35.28 4.42
N VAL A 611 -17.41 -34.95 5.51
CA VAL A 611 -17.47 -35.76 6.73
C VAL A 611 -18.89 -36.32 6.85
N ALA A 612 -19.04 -37.63 6.74
CA ALA A 612 -20.31 -38.32 6.91
C ALA A 612 -20.70 -38.47 8.40
N GLU A 613 -21.97 -38.79 8.66
CA GLU A 613 -22.52 -38.95 10.02
C GLU A 613 -21.83 -40.06 10.84
N ASP A 614 -21.32 -41.09 10.17
CA ASP A 614 -20.57 -42.20 10.76
C ASP A 614 -19.08 -41.87 10.97
N GLY A 615 -18.64 -40.65 10.66
CA GLY A 615 -17.25 -40.21 10.73
C GLY A 615 -16.40 -40.64 9.53
N THR A 616 -16.99 -41.26 8.50
CA THR A 616 -16.31 -41.55 7.24
C THR A 616 -15.96 -40.24 6.53
N LEU A 617 -14.75 -40.16 6.00
CA LEU A 617 -14.24 -38.99 5.29
C LEU A 617 -14.23 -39.27 3.78
N ALA A 618 -14.38 -38.23 2.97
CA ALA A 618 -14.04 -38.21 1.55
C ALA A 618 -13.36 -36.90 1.20
N ALA A 619 -12.34 -36.94 0.34
CA ALA A 619 -11.57 -35.76 -0.06
C ALA A 619 -11.59 -35.58 -1.59
N TRP A 620 -11.80 -34.36 -2.03
CA TRP A 620 -11.91 -33.99 -3.45
C TRP A 620 -10.96 -32.84 -3.76
N GLU A 621 -10.26 -32.90 -4.89
CA GLU A 621 -9.53 -31.75 -5.42
C GLU A 621 -10.52 -30.71 -5.99
N THR A 622 -10.30 -29.43 -5.68
CA THR A 622 -11.13 -28.32 -6.18
C THR A 622 -10.26 -27.26 -6.90
N TYR A 623 -10.89 -26.33 -7.63
CA TYR A 623 -10.18 -25.26 -8.37
C TYR A 623 -10.60 -23.89 -7.84
N ARG A 624 -9.66 -22.96 -7.69
CA ARG A 624 -9.95 -21.61 -7.19
C ARG A 624 -10.70 -20.80 -8.25
N GLY A 625 -12.01 -20.66 -8.05
CA GLY A 625 -12.89 -19.84 -8.87
C GLY A 625 -14.33 -20.28 -8.67
N ASN A 626 -15.00 -19.64 -7.70
CA ASN A 626 -16.44 -19.65 -7.42
C ASN A 626 -17.27 -20.63 -8.26
N ASP A 627 -17.36 -21.86 -7.79
CA ASP A 627 -18.57 -22.69 -7.68
C ASP A 627 -18.15 -23.97 -6.94
N TRP A 628 -19.00 -24.50 -6.05
CA TRP A 628 -18.76 -25.72 -5.25
C TRP A 628 -18.69 -27.02 -6.09
N ASP A 629 -18.36 -26.90 -7.37
CA ASP A 629 -18.34 -27.97 -8.34
C ASP A 629 -17.08 -28.82 -8.17
N ASN A 630 -17.29 -30.10 -7.84
CA ASN A 630 -16.26 -31.13 -7.85
C ASN A 630 -15.78 -31.31 -9.30
N LYS A 631 -14.63 -30.74 -9.66
CA LYS A 631 -14.03 -30.87 -11.00
C LYS A 631 -12.76 -31.73 -11.02
N GLY A 632 -12.35 -32.29 -9.88
CA GLY A 632 -11.13 -33.10 -9.73
C GLY A 632 -11.37 -34.57 -9.35
N GLU A 633 -10.29 -35.35 -9.27
CA GLU A 633 -10.31 -36.76 -8.87
C GLU A 633 -10.63 -36.92 -7.36
N VAL A 634 -11.29 -38.03 -7.01
CA VAL A 634 -11.49 -38.43 -5.60
C VAL A 634 -10.18 -38.97 -5.06
N TYR A 635 -9.73 -38.45 -3.93
CA TYR A 635 -8.65 -39.09 -3.20
C TYR A 635 -9.22 -40.30 -2.44
N ALA A 636 -8.68 -41.49 -2.70
CA ALA A 636 -9.09 -42.70 -2.01
C ALA A 636 -8.61 -42.67 -0.54
N SER A 637 -9.48 -43.02 0.40
CA SER A 637 -9.09 -43.19 1.79
C SER A 637 -8.18 -44.41 1.94
N ARG A 638 -7.14 -44.28 2.74
CA ARG A 638 -6.25 -45.38 3.16
C ARG A 638 -6.17 -45.44 4.67
N GLU A 639 -6.00 -46.66 5.17
CA GLU A 639 -5.72 -46.93 6.57
C GLU A 639 -4.20 -47.03 6.74
N PHE A 640 -3.65 -46.20 7.62
CA PHE A 640 -2.20 -46.12 7.89
C PHE A 640 -1.82 -47.01 9.08
N GLU A 641 -0.53 -47.35 9.20
CA GLU A 641 0.01 -48.29 10.21
C GLU A 641 -0.35 -47.97 11.67
N ASN A 642 -0.77 -46.74 11.97
CA ASN A 642 -1.20 -46.28 13.29
C ASN A 642 -2.73 -46.33 13.52
N GLY A 643 -3.49 -47.00 12.63
CA GLY A 643 -4.95 -47.13 12.68
C GLY A 643 -5.73 -45.85 12.31
N ALA A 644 -5.06 -44.84 11.74
CA ALA A 644 -5.71 -43.64 11.24
C ALA A 644 -6.20 -43.86 9.79
N LYS A 645 -7.39 -43.35 9.46
CA LYS A 645 -7.91 -43.27 8.09
C LYS A 645 -7.65 -41.87 7.50
N GLY A 646 -6.93 -41.78 6.39
CA GLY A 646 -6.59 -40.49 5.75
C GLY A 646 -6.46 -40.58 4.21
N PHE A 647 -6.01 -39.50 3.56
CA PHE A 647 -5.97 -39.37 2.10
C PHE A 647 -4.66 -38.73 1.63
N GLU A 648 -4.04 -39.24 0.59
CA GLU A 648 -2.80 -38.69 0.04
C GLU A 648 -3.10 -37.53 -0.91
N VAL A 649 -2.40 -36.39 -0.83
CA VAL A 649 -2.71 -35.18 -1.62
C VAL A 649 -1.46 -34.56 -2.23
N ARG A 650 -1.58 -34.02 -3.45
CA ARG A 650 -0.49 -33.34 -4.19
C ARG A 650 -0.22 -31.89 -3.72
N VAL A 651 1.05 -31.48 -3.74
CA VAL A 651 1.63 -30.15 -3.50
C VAL A 651 2.02 -29.73 -4.87
N LEU A 652 1.61 -28.51 -5.16
CA LEU A 652 1.80 -27.90 -6.44
C LEU A 652 3.29 -27.53 -6.56
N GLY A 653 3.91 -26.92 -5.55
CA GLY A 653 5.37 -26.77 -5.47
C GLY A 653 5.81 -25.63 -4.57
N GLY A 654 7.10 -25.28 -4.60
CA GLY A 654 7.58 -23.99 -4.07
C GLY A 654 6.94 -22.83 -4.85
N LYS A 655 6.68 -21.69 -4.20
CA LYS A 655 5.93 -20.57 -4.80
C LYS A 655 6.55 -19.95 -6.07
N ASN A 656 7.75 -20.36 -6.48
CA ASN A 656 8.35 -19.98 -7.75
C ASN A 656 7.76 -20.70 -8.98
N TYR A 657 6.79 -21.61 -8.80
CA TYR A 657 6.33 -22.44 -9.93
C TYR A 657 4.83 -22.76 -9.97
N PHE A 658 3.93 -21.82 -9.63
CA PHE A 658 2.51 -21.93 -10.01
C PHE A 658 1.97 -20.59 -10.56
N VAL A 659 2.42 -20.25 -11.77
CA VAL A 659 1.56 -19.54 -12.72
C VAL A 659 1.10 -20.59 -13.72
N GLU A 660 0.12 -21.41 -13.31
CA GLU A 660 -0.58 -22.20 -14.30
C GLU A 660 -1.41 -21.23 -15.13
N ARG A 661 -0.90 -21.00 -16.34
CA ARG A 661 -1.53 -20.21 -17.39
C ARG A 661 -2.98 -20.69 -17.51
N SER A 662 -3.94 -19.85 -17.14
CA SER A 662 -5.21 -19.87 -17.84
C SER A 662 -4.84 -19.69 -19.31
N LYS A 663 -5.09 -20.72 -20.13
CA LYS A 663 -4.89 -20.63 -21.57
C LYS A 663 -5.63 -19.38 -22.03
N PHE A 664 -4.88 -18.35 -22.39
CA PHE A 664 -5.42 -17.13 -22.95
C PHE A 664 -6.05 -17.51 -24.28
N SER A 665 -7.36 -17.72 -24.27
CA SER A 665 -8.16 -17.83 -25.48
C SER A 665 -8.61 -16.43 -25.83
N VAL A 666 -8.24 -15.95 -27.02
CA VAL A 666 -8.71 -14.67 -27.58
C VAL A 666 -10.24 -14.61 -27.57
N PHE A 667 -10.93 -15.75 -27.62
CA PHE A 667 -12.38 -15.83 -27.55
C PHE A 667 -12.97 -15.55 -26.15
N THR A 668 -12.19 -15.62 -25.07
CA THR A 668 -12.68 -15.29 -23.72
C THR A 668 -12.83 -13.78 -23.53
N ILE A 669 -12.03 -12.96 -24.23
CA ILE A 669 -12.17 -11.50 -24.26
C ILE A 669 -13.50 -11.10 -24.92
N LEU A 670 -13.92 -11.82 -25.96
CA LEU A 670 -15.18 -11.59 -26.68
C LEU A 670 -16.43 -11.95 -25.87
N LYS A 671 -16.28 -12.71 -24.77
CA LYS A 671 -17.40 -13.00 -23.85
C LYS A 671 -17.65 -11.90 -22.83
N ASN A 672 -16.75 -10.91 -22.71
CA ASN A 672 -16.99 -9.74 -21.87
C ASN A 672 -17.85 -8.73 -22.66
N PRO A 673 -19.11 -8.49 -22.26
CA PRO A 673 -20.02 -7.63 -23.00
C PRO A 673 -19.49 -6.19 -23.14
N MET A 674 -18.65 -5.71 -22.22
CA MET A 674 -18.06 -4.37 -22.30
C MET A 674 -16.89 -4.29 -23.29
N ILE A 675 -16.14 -5.37 -23.47
CA ILE A 675 -15.05 -5.42 -24.46
C ILE A 675 -15.63 -5.66 -25.86
N LEU A 676 -16.68 -6.47 -25.98
CA LEU A 676 -17.42 -6.63 -27.22
C LEU A 676 -18.06 -5.29 -27.63
N LEU A 677 -18.64 -4.54 -26.69
CA LEU A 677 -19.16 -3.20 -26.94
C LEU A 677 -18.05 -2.22 -27.35
N GLY A 678 -16.87 -2.32 -26.73
CA GLY A 678 -15.67 -1.54 -27.07
C GLY A 678 -15.12 -1.84 -28.47
N LEU A 679 -15.10 -3.11 -28.89
CA LEU A 679 -14.67 -3.52 -30.23
C LEU A 679 -15.70 -3.16 -31.31
N VAL A 680 -16.99 -3.29 -31.01
CA VAL A 680 -18.08 -2.83 -31.91
C VAL A 680 -18.04 -1.31 -32.06
N SER A 681 -17.82 -0.57 -30.98
CA SER A 681 -17.67 0.89 -31.06
C SER A 681 -16.37 1.31 -31.77
N MET A 682 -15.24 0.60 -31.59
CA MET A 682 -14.04 0.82 -32.42
C MET A 682 -14.30 0.54 -33.91
N GLY A 683 -15.01 -0.54 -34.24
CA GLY A 683 -15.39 -0.86 -35.62
C GLY A 683 -16.28 0.21 -36.25
N ILE A 684 -17.19 0.81 -35.46
CA ILE A 684 -18.10 1.87 -35.91
C ILE A 684 -17.39 3.24 -36.02
N PHE A 685 -16.53 3.60 -35.06
CA PHE A 685 -15.88 4.92 -35.05
C PHE A 685 -14.61 5.00 -35.89
N ILE A 686 -13.89 3.88 -36.08
CA ILE A 686 -12.63 3.84 -36.83
C ILE A 686 -12.80 3.09 -38.16
N GLY A 687 -13.53 1.97 -38.16
CA GLY A 687 -13.72 1.14 -39.35
C GLY A 687 -14.69 1.73 -40.37
N MET A 688 -15.78 2.36 -39.90
CA MET A 688 -16.83 2.89 -40.77
C MET A 688 -16.37 4.08 -41.64
N PRO A 689 -15.60 5.06 -41.13
CA PRO A 689 -15.04 6.12 -41.98
C PRO A 689 -14.09 5.57 -43.04
N TYR A 690 -13.25 4.60 -42.67
CA TYR A 690 -12.30 3.97 -43.59
C TYR A 690 -13.00 3.10 -44.67
N LEU A 691 -14.10 2.43 -44.32
CA LEU A 691 -14.95 1.70 -45.27
C LEU A 691 -15.67 2.65 -46.23
N MET A 692 -16.20 3.76 -45.73
CA MET A 692 -16.87 4.78 -46.55
C MET A 692 -15.93 5.43 -47.57
N ASP A 693 -14.70 5.72 -47.17
CA ASP A 693 -13.70 6.34 -48.06
C ASP A 693 -13.16 5.38 -49.13
N ASN A 694 -13.37 4.07 -48.97
CA ASN A 694 -12.93 3.05 -49.92
C ASN A 694 -14.10 2.32 -50.63
N MET A 695 -15.36 2.70 -50.37
CA MET A 695 -16.53 2.16 -51.07
C MET A 695 -16.71 2.84 -52.43
N ASP A 696 -17.13 2.06 -53.42
CA ASP A 696 -17.51 2.62 -54.71
C ASP A 696 -18.71 3.59 -54.55
N PRO A 697 -18.77 4.68 -55.34
CA PRO A 697 -19.79 5.72 -55.22
C PRO A 697 -21.24 5.22 -55.23
N GLU A 698 -21.58 4.19 -56.00
CA GLU A 698 -22.94 3.65 -56.08
C GLU A 698 -23.31 2.90 -54.79
N MET A 699 -22.40 2.09 -54.27
CA MET A 699 -22.56 1.37 -53.00
C MET A 699 -22.64 2.31 -51.79
N ARG A 700 -21.88 3.43 -51.83
CA ARG A 700 -21.91 4.46 -50.80
C ARG A 700 -23.25 5.20 -50.78
N ALA A 701 -23.80 5.53 -51.96
CA ALA A 701 -25.11 6.15 -52.08
C ALA A 701 -26.24 5.24 -51.55
N GLU A 702 -26.20 3.94 -51.87
CA GLU A 702 -27.19 2.96 -51.37
C GLU A 702 -27.09 2.79 -49.84
N PHE A 703 -25.88 2.79 -49.28
CA PHE A 703 -25.65 2.69 -47.85
C PHE A 703 -26.17 3.93 -47.08
N GLU A 704 -25.92 5.13 -47.60
CA GLU A 704 -26.40 6.39 -47.03
C GLU A 704 -27.93 6.52 -47.09
N GLU A 705 -28.56 6.03 -48.17
CA GLU A 705 -30.01 6.00 -48.31
C GLU A 705 -30.66 5.05 -47.29
N ARG A 706 -30.06 3.86 -47.06
CA ARG A 706 -30.52 2.92 -46.03
C ARG A 706 -30.34 3.47 -44.61
N GLN A 707 -29.29 4.25 -44.33
CA GLN A 707 -29.12 4.90 -43.02
C GLN A 707 -30.18 5.97 -42.73
N LYS A 708 -30.70 6.67 -43.74
CA LYS A 708 -31.81 7.65 -43.56
C LYS A 708 -33.11 6.98 -43.16
N SER A 709 -33.30 5.71 -43.53
CA SER A 709 -34.49 4.92 -43.18
C SER A 709 -34.41 4.24 -41.81
N ASN A 710 -33.28 4.35 -41.10
CA ASN A 710 -33.03 3.63 -39.85
C ASN A 710 -33.57 4.40 -38.63
N PRO A 711 -34.57 3.88 -37.90
CA PRO A 711 -35.25 4.59 -36.82
C PRO A 711 -34.36 4.94 -35.62
N MET A 712 -33.17 4.36 -35.50
CA MET A 712 -32.18 4.70 -34.45
C MET A 712 -31.44 6.03 -34.68
N ASN A 713 -31.41 6.56 -35.91
CA ASN A 713 -30.70 7.81 -36.22
C ASN A 713 -31.46 9.06 -35.74
N SER A 714 -32.77 8.97 -35.46
CA SER A 714 -33.52 10.06 -34.81
C SER A 714 -33.22 10.20 -33.31
N LEU A 715 -32.67 9.16 -32.67
CA LEU A 715 -32.32 9.13 -31.25
C LEU A 715 -30.89 9.62 -30.97
N LEU A 716 -30.01 9.63 -31.97
CA LEU A 716 -28.58 9.96 -31.85
C LEU A 716 -28.19 11.23 -32.63
N GLY A 717 -29.11 11.83 -33.37
CA GLY A 717 -28.89 13.01 -34.23
C GLY A 717 -28.88 14.33 -33.46
N GLY A 718 -27.85 14.56 -32.65
CA GLY A 718 -27.59 15.84 -31.98
C GLY A 718 -26.13 16.26 -32.13
N GLY A 719 -25.68 16.52 -33.35
CA GLY A 719 -24.29 16.93 -33.57
C GLY A 719 -23.91 17.13 -35.02
N GLY A 720 -24.46 18.16 -35.67
CA GLY A 720 -24.00 18.57 -36.99
C GLY A 720 -24.83 19.72 -37.59
N GLY A 721 -24.50 20.97 -37.24
CA GLY A 721 -24.98 22.14 -38.00
C GLY A 721 -25.05 23.49 -37.25
N GLN A 722 -24.13 24.40 -37.61
CA GLN A 722 -24.10 25.88 -37.50
C GLN A 722 -24.10 26.61 -36.13
N PRO A 723 -23.28 27.69 -35.99
CA PRO A 723 -23.24 28.51 -34.79
C PRO A 723 -24.40 29.52 -34.77
N GLY A 724 -25.21 29.49 -33.69
CA GLY A 724 -26.19 30.54 -33.40
C GLY A 724 -27.65 30.12 -33.48
N ALA A 725 -28.08 29.11 -32.71
CA ALA A 725 -29.46 28.94 -32.30
C ALA A 725 -29.52 28.08 -31.03
N ASN A 726 -30.26 28.53 -30.02
CA ASN A 726 -30.40 27.88 -28.72
C ASN A 726 -31.59 26.90 -28.75
N PRO A 727 -31.42 25.55 -28.67
CA PRO A 727 -32.52 24.63 -28.79
C PRO A 727 -32.68 23.79 -27.52
N MET A 728 -32.90 24.42 -26.36
CA MET A 728 -33.48 23.74 -25.19
C MET A 728 -34.48 24.64 -24.49
N GLY A 729 -35.49 25.08 -25.24
CA GLY A 729 -36.60 25.85 -24.71
C GLY A 729 -37.72 25.01 -24.07
N ASN A 730 -37.72 23.67 -24.15
CA ASN A 730 -38.91 22.88 -23.80
C ASN A 730 -38.65 21.40 -23.42
N PHE A 731 -37.58 21.08 -22.68
CA PHE A 731 -37.46 19.73 -22.12
C PHE A 731 -38.00 19.69 -20.69
N ASP A 732 -39.19 19.11 -20.52
CA ASP A 732 -39.82 18.93 -19.20
C ASP A 732 -39.33 17.63 -18.54
N MET A 733 -38.33 17.79 -17.67
CA MET A 733 -37.72 16.72 -16.90
C MET A 733 -38.69 16.05 -15.92
N ALA A 734 -39.76 16.72 -15.51
CA ALA A 734 -40.72 16.19 -14.53
C ALA A 734 -41.60 15.09 -15.14
N ALA A 735 -41.94 15.19 -16.43
CA ALA A 735 -42.71 14.18 -17.14
C ALA A 735 -41.90 12.88 -17.38
N PHE A 736 -40.59 13.00 -17.56
CA PHE A 736 -39.71 11.85 -17.79
C PHE A 736 -39.50 11.00 -16.52
N LEU A 737 -39.43 11.62 -15.34
CA LEU A 737 -39.24 10.92 -14.07
C LEU A 737 -40.51 10.24 -13.54
N ALA A 738 -41.69 10.57 -14.07
CA ALA A 738 -42.99 10.08 -13.56
C ALA A 738 -43.47 8.75 -14.18
N GLY A 739 -42.79 8.19 -15.19
CA GLY A 739 -42.95 6.78 -15.58
C GLY A 739 -44.36 6.32 -16.01
N SER A 740 -45.09 7.08 -16.84
CA SER A 740 -46.36 6.63 -17.44
C SER A 740 -46.26 6.53 -18.97
N GLY A 741 -46.43 5.30 -19.48
CA GLY A 741 -46.58 4.99 -20.90
C GLY A 741 -47.85 5.63 -21.50
N GLY A 742 -47.80 5.86 -22.82
CA GLY A 742 -48.61 6.85 -23.51
C GLY A 742 -50.09 6.53 -23.74
N GLU A 743 -50.83 7.57 -24.11
CA GLU A 743 -52.03 7.49 -24.93
C GLU A 743 -52.26 8.80 -25.71
N LYS A 744 -52.89 8.65 -26.88
CA LYS A 744 -53.03 9.65 -27.96
C LYS A 744 -53.82 10.90 -27.56
N LYS A 745 -53.46 12.05 -28.13
CA LYS A 745 -54.33 13.25 -28.18
C LYS A 745 -55.48 13.05 -29.18
N SER A 746 -56.68 13.49 -28.81
CA SER A 746 -57.68 14.05 -29.73
C SER A 746 -57.98 15.51 -29.33
N GLU A 747 -58.35 16.29 -30.33
CA GLU A 747 -58.38 17.76 -30.43
C GLU A 747 -59.40 18.50 -29.53
N GLY A 748 -59.21 19.82 -29.37
CA GLY A 748 -60.28 20.75 -28.94
C GLY A 748 -59.85 22.14 -28.41
N SER A 749 -59.79 23.12 -29.31
CA SER A 749 -60.11 24.59 -29.18
C SER A 749 -59.83 25.41 -27.90
N ALA A 750 -59.23 26.59 -28.11
CA ALA A 750 -59.10 27.76 -27.21
C ALA A 750 -60.47 28.42 -26.83
N PRO A 751 -60.61 29.41 -25.90
CA PRO A 751 -59.82 30.67 -25.80
C PRO A 751 -59.51 31.23 -24.37
N ALA A 752 -58.69 32.29 -24.31
CA ALA A 752 -58.37 33.16 -23.16
C ALA A 752 -59.46 34.25 -22.92
N PRO A 753 -59.35 35.31 -22.06
CA PRO A 753 -58.30 35.75 -21.09
C PRO A 753 -58.82 36.38 -19.75
N SER A 754 -57.90 36.99 -18.96
CA SER A 754 -58.01 38.14 -18.00
C SER A 754 -57.41 37.84 -16.60
N SER A 755 -56.87 38.74 -15.78
CA SER A 755 -56.27 40.08 -15.86
C SER A 755 -55.84 40.50 -14.44
N GLY A 756 -54.80 41.35 -14.32
CA GLY A 756 -54.53 42.19 -13.12
C GLY A 756 -53.46 41.64 -12.17
N GLY A 757 -52.49 42.40 -11.65
CA GLY A 757 -52.26 43.85 -11.70
C GLY A 757 -51.61 44.31 -10.39
N GLY A 758 -50.54 45.10 -10.50
CA GLY A 758 -49.99 45.99 -9.45
C GLY A 758 -49.09 45.30 -8.40
N GLY A 759 -47.93 45.83 -7.99
CA GLY A 759 -47.35 47.16 -8.14
C GLY A 759 -46.92 47.72 -6.78
N GLY A 760 -45.69 48.27 -6.71
CA GLY A 760 -45.20 49.16 -5.63
C GLY A 760 -44.25 48.49 -4.63
N SER A 761 -42.93 48.69 -4.69
CA SER A 761 -42.13 49.90 -4.43
C SER A 761 -41.99 50.25 -2.94
N GLY A 762 -40.75 50.32 -2.45
CA GLY A 762 -40.43 50.70 -1.06
C GLY A 762 -38.94 50.67 -0.77
N LYS A 763 -38.32 51.85 -0.81
CA LYS A 763 -36.89 52.16 -0.61
C LYS A 763 -36.41 51.97 0.84
N LYS A 764 -35.10 51.67 0.95
CA LYS A 764 -34.10 52.17 1.92
C LYS A 764 -34.39 52.05 3.43
N GLU A 765 -33.48 51.42 4.17
CA GLU A 765 -32.62 52.18 5.12
C GLU A 765 -31.39 51.39 5.61
N LYS A 766 -30.39 52.18 6.02
CA LYS A 766 -29.05 51.82 6.54
C LYS A 766 -29.10 51.52 8.04
N GLY A 767 -28.06 50.83 8.50
CA GLY A 767 -27.62 50.74 9.91
C GLY A 767 -27.90 49.35 10.48
N GLY A 768 -26.98 48.63 11.10
CA GLY A 768 -25.74 48.97 11.78
C GLY A 768 -25.67 48.05 13.00
N ARG A 769 -24.59 47.27 13.12
CA ARG A 769 -24.14 46.50 14.29
C ARG A 769 -25.18 45.64 15.05
N ARG A 770 -25.03 44.32 14.93
CA ARG A 770 -24.33 43.48 15.91
C ARG A 770 -23.88 42.19 15.25
#